data_AF-A0A9P7WW93-F1
#
_entry.id   AF-A0A9P7WW93-F1
#
_cell.length_a   1.000
_cell.length_b   1.000
_cell.length_c   1.000
_cell.angle_alpha   90.00
_cell.angle_beta   90.00
_cell.angle_gamma   90.00
#
_symmetry.space_group_name_H-M   'P 1'
#
loop_
_entity.id
_entity.type
_entity.pdbx_description
1 polymer ?
#
loop_
_entity_poly.entity_id
_entity_poly.type
_entity_poly.pdbx_seq_one_letter_code
_entity_poly.pdbx_strand_id
1 'polypeptide(L)'
;MRYGGLLRELRSTHDLAWRVSVQQALHFTPIIDASVGDVPEAAKRYIIHHSSILFARANQRSIGGRDTNGNIVLPADEVDLVIKRSLADRYNYIMGQIAELARYARALQLCPEHAATGLCPRKICYYDHTVADSTSFTKRVRGIAMVMIIVNSIYMEPGTAEHRSRSHAQRFWFSRLFRCLYPVAPNLGSLANLDIGFPEYWAFLGVLKLWLQEGLNSLNPQNERSTRRFMGFFLSMSLLAYSLDHRGACQYGPRIPCASSRLPTLIHHSSELTVVEESLIWFTGKEPYSLTTGVLSARNMLYLATFPIDIIAFIPYLELLSSHLIVNRSFEESMLPGDAKLHHLTLPRTWAISALARASPPHPSGAVIPILVDAFEKLLCSLTRPEPSRHYLVEDKLLSECHPATQSLFVSRICHALVILGYNCRQDVKDRVLELLQKVNLQTQLKYTRLQSYLLATTWPELAVAMGISELNCPMNELCMFLHTSYNMQMAPPPQTRLVHYTTRNDLLGQIGFFENPIPLISTLNPRSKEFVPASRNVITPLVQAKEKLSVAHQDVPFDGEGEAEEGPVRVSFGVAASRREEEAAKTIKKYWKRHMSNDRKLGNFFFTDCLLTLDKFKQPAARKQNYKKYYLGPLPHVLYYLDKIGGSRGACKAKKQEIQKQLQEMDDPDENLMTLVAQISLLEKELAALRRRLRPGSELHKTCLAKDLKDAVRSIEAFKTRIDSLLPVQPDSTAEEYDLGWKGLLKVAVVKPKAKEEKPVLNTEDLLDM
;
A
#
# COMPACT_ATOMS: atom_id res chain seq x y z
N MET A 1 -3.79 16.40 7.95
CA MET A 1 -4.83 15.36 8.15
C MET A 1 -5.77 15.59 9.33
N ARG A 2 -5.38 16.16 10.50
CA ARG A 2 -6.37 16.67 11.49
C ARG A 2 -7.37 17.62 10.83
N TYR A 3 -6.89 18.54 9.98
CA TYR A 3 -7.77 19.38 9.16
C TYR A 3 -8.67 18.62 8.18
N GLY A 4 -8.29 17.44 7.68
CA GLY A 4 -9.14 16.66 6.76
C GLY A 4 -10.21 15.85 7.49
N GLY A 5 -9.91 15.35 8.69
CA GLY A 5 -10.92 14.82 9.62
C GLY A 5 -11.87 15.92 10.10
N LEU A 6 -11.30 17.04 10.54
CA LEU A 6 -12.03 18.24 10.94
C LEU A 6 -12.86 18.80 9.77
N LEU A 7 -12.36 18.82 8.54
CA LEU A 7 -13.16 19.24 7.37
C LEU A 7 -14.29 18.26 7.05
N ARG A 8 -14.06 16.95 7.20
CA ARG A 8 -15.13 15.95 7.04
C ARG A 8 -16.19 16.10 8.12
N GLU A 9 -15.76 16.29 9.36
CA GLU A 9 -16.62 16.53 10.51
C GLU A 9 -17.37 17.86 10.37
N LEU A 10 -16.70 18.95 10.01
CA LEU A 10 -17.29 20.25 9.69
C LEU A 10 -18.26 20.16 8.51
N ARG A 11 -18.01 19.28 7.53
CA ARG A 11 -18.93 19.07 6.40
C ARG A 11 -20.23 18.41 6.85
N SER A 12 -20.14 17.38 7.71
CA SER A 12 -21.31 16.72 8.32
C SER A 12 -21.96 17.54 9.43
N THR A 13 -21.24 18.51 9.99
CA THR A 13 -21.79 19.43 10.97
C THR A 13 -22.68 20.41 10.23
N HIS A 14 -23.97 20.30 10.49
CA HIS A 14 -24.92 21.37 10.21
C HIS A 14 -24.68 22.49 11.22
N ASP A 15 -25.05 23.72 10.85
CA ASP A 15 -25.15 24.81 11.79
C ASP A 15 -23.78 25.35 12.27
N LEU A 16 -22.80 25.48 11.37
CA LEU A 16 -21.48 26.04 11.72
C LEU A 16 -21.56 27.54 12.07
N ALA A 17 -22.43 28.27 11.37
CA ALA A 17 -22.65 29.70 11.55
C ALA A 17 -23.14 30.03 12.96
N TRP A 18 -23.81 29.10 13.64
CA TRP A 18 -24.35 29.27 15.00
C TRP A 18 -23.30 29.19 16.10
N ARG A 19 -22.17 28.55 15.83
CA ARG A 19 -21.15 28.34 16.84
C ARG A 19 -20.40 29.64 17.06
N VAL A 20 -20.59 30.27 18.21
CA VAL A 20 -19.91 31.52 18.60
C VAL A 20 -18.39 31.42 18.44
N SER A 21 -17.80 30.26 18.74
CA SER A 21 -16.36 30.03 18.54
C SER A 21 -15.93 30.09 17.07
N VAL A 22 -16.80 29.67 16.14
CA VAL A 22 -16.57 29.75 14.69
C VAL A 22 -16.76 31.19 14.20
N GLN A 23 -17.79 31.88 14.70
CA GLN A 23 -18.02 33.31 14.44
C GLN A 23 -16.81 34.17 14.82
N GLN A 24 -16.29 33.97 16.04
CA GLN A 24 -15.10 34.66 16.53
C GLN A 24 -13.86 34.31 15.72
N ALA A 25 -13.63 33.02 15.44
CA ALA A 25 -12.43 32.58 14.71
C ALA A 25 -12.40 33.02 13.24
N LEU A 26 -13.57 33.15 12.61
CA LEU A 26 -13.69 33.53 11.20
C LEU A 26 -14.18 34.96 11.00
N HIS A 27 -14.34 35.73 12.07
CA HIS A 27 -14.69 37.15 12.06
C HIS A 27 -15.98 37.45 11.26
N PHE A 28 -17.09 36.85 11.66
CA PHE A 28 -18.43 37.21 11.17
C PHE A 28 -19.43 37.27 12.34
N THR A 29 -20.48 38.07 12.22
CA THR A 29 -21.42 38.34 13.32
C THR A 29 -22.88 38.14 12.90
N PRO A 30 -23.75 37.57 13.76
CA PRO A 30 -25.17 37.45 13.46
C PRO A 30 -25.83 38.84 13.42
N ILE A 31 -26.82 39.01 12.53
CA ILE A 31 -27.71 40.17 12.56
C ILE A 31 -28.86 39.82 13.51
N ILE A 32 -28.96 40.56 14.61
CA ILE A 32 -30.05 40.43 15.57
C ILE A 32 -31.11 41.47 15.21
N ASP A 33 -32.22 41.04 14.62
CA ASP A 33 -33.36 41.93 14.38
C ASP A 33 -34.03 42.24 15.73
N ALA A 34 -33.89 43.49 16.19
CA ALA A 34 -34.39 43.95 17.49
C ALA A 34 -35.93 43.90 17.64
N SER A 35 -36.67 43.49 16.60
CA SER A 35 -38.14 43.45 16.54
C SER A 35 -38.76 42.11 16.94
N VAL A 36 -37.97 41.06 17.22
CA VAL A 36 -38.47 39.73 17.59
C VAL A 36 -38.03 39.42 19.03
N GLY A 37 -38.97 39.42 19.96
CA GLY A 37 -38.69 39.35 21.40
C GLY A 37 -37.98 38.06 21.87
N ASP A 38 -36.94 38.25 22.69
CA ASP A 38 -36.24 37.39 23.68
C ASP A 38 -36.10 35.87 23.54
N VAL A 39 -36.50 35.27 22.43
CA VAL A 39 -36.06 33.93 22.07
C VAL A 39 -35.05 34.09 20.93
N PRO A 40 -33.79 33.64 21.08
CA PRO A 40 -32.83 33.58 20.00
C PRO A 40 -33.24 32.46 19.02
N GLU A 41 -34.39 32.64 18.38
CA GLU A 41 -34.70 31.97 17.14
C GLU A 41 -33.61 32.34 16.14
N ALA A 42 -33.14 31.32 15.46
CA ALA A 42 -32.04 31.35 14.54
C ALA A 42 -31.89 32.69 13.76
N ALA A 43 -30.90 33.53 14.14
CA ALA A 43 -30.33 34.60 13.30
C ALA A 43 -30.26 34.21 11.81
N LYS A 44 -31.22 34.68 11.02
CA LYS A 44 -31.40 34.24 9.63
C LYS A 44 -30.28 34.75 8.72
N ARG A 45 -29.55 35.80 9.15
CA ARG A 45 -28.52 36.48 8.38
C ARG A 45 -27.30 36.81 9.24
N TYR A 46 -26.13 36.84 8.59
CA TYR A 46 -24.86 37.18 9.20
C TYR A 46 -24.12 38.22 8.35
N ILE A 47 -23.36 39.09 9.02
CA ILE A 47 -22.44 40.04 8.42
C ILE A 47 -21.04 39.42 8.37
N ILE A 48 -20.51 39.24 7.16
CA ILE A 48 -19.13 38.85 6.92
C ILE A 48 -18.29 40.12 6.80
N HIS A 49 -17.45 40.37 7.81
CA HIS A 49 -16.59 41.54 7.87
C HIS A 49 -15.51 41.48 6.79
N HIS A 50 -15.10 42.64 6.26
CA HIS A 50 -14.02 42.75 5.26
C HIS A 50 -12.66 42.17 5.73
N SER A 51 -12.43 42.12 7.04
CA SER A 51 -11.24 41.51 7.66
C SER A 51 -11.31 39.99 7.74
N SER A 52 -12.47 39.39 7.48
CA SER A 52 -12.67 37.94 7.50
C SER A 52 -11.95 37.26 6.34
N ILE A 53 -11.36 36.09 6.61
CA ILE A 53 -10.85 35.20 5.56
C ILE A 53 -11.96 34.71 4.61
N LEU A 54 -13.23 34.80 5.02
CA LEU A 54 -14.39 34.42 4.23
C LEU A 54 -14.79 35.50 3.21
N PHE A 55 -14.36 36.75 3.41
CA PHE A 55 -14.85 37.90 2.67
C PHE A 55 -14.61 37.79 1.17
N ALA A 56 -13.40 37.43 0.74
CA ALA A 56 -13.07 37.28 -0.69
C ALA A 56 -13.98 36.24 -1.38
N ARG A 57 -14.29 35.14 -0.68
CA ARG A 57 -15.13 34.05 -1.21
C ARG A 57 -16.61 34.41 -1.20
N ALA A 58 -17.07 35.09 -0.15
CA ALA A 58 -18.41 35.65 -0.07
C ALA A 58 -18.65 36.68 -1.20
N ASN A 59 -17.66 37.52 -1.48
CA ASN A 59 -17.75 38.57 -2.51
C ASN A 59 -17.86 37.99 -3.92
N GLN A 60 -17.18 36.88 -4.21
CA GLN A 60 -17.26 36.20 -5.51
C GLN A 60 -18.65 35.64 -5.83
N ARG A 61 -19.48 35.40 -4.80
CA ARG A 61 -20.82 34.84 -4.96
C ARG A 61 -21.93 35.87 -5.06
N SER A 62 -21.71 37.12 -4.62
CA SER A 62 -22.56 38.32 -4.78
C SER A 62 -24.06 38.08 -5.09
N ILE A 63 -24.73 37.28 -4.25
CA ILE A 63 -26.21 37.20 -4.20
C ILE A 63 -26.74 37.96 -2.96
N GLY A 64 -25.86 38.29 -2.00
CA GLY A 64 -26.19 39.01 -0.78
C GLY A 64 -26.09 40.54 -0.91
N GLY A 65 -26.89 41.25 -0.11
CA GLY A 65 -26.78 42.69 0.06
C GLY A 65 -25.48 43.08 0.78
N ARG A 66 -25.04 44.33 0.61
CA ARG A 66 -23.94 44.91 1.40
C ARG A 66 -24.51 45.81 2.49
N ASP A 67 -23.85 45.84 3.64
CA ASP A 67 -24.16 46.85 4.67
C ASP A 67 -23.56 48.22 4.29
N THR A 68 -23.82 49.23 5.12
CA THR A 68 -23.31 50.60 4.95
C THR A 68 -21.79 50.71 5.01
N ASN A 69 -21.13 49.72 5.61
CA ASN A 69 -19.67 49.63 5.74
C ASN A 69 -19.03 48.79 4.61
N GLY A 70 -19.82 48.32 3.64
CA GLY A 70 -19.36 47.47 2.55
C GLY A 70 -19.11 46.01 2.93
N ASN A 71 -19.48 45.59 4.14
CA ASN A 71 -19.48 44.18 4.55
C ASN A 71 -20.58 43.41 3.83
N ILE A 72 -20.45 42.09 3.73
CA ILE A 72 -21.39 41.25 2.97
C ILE A 72 -22.40 40.63 3.92
N VAL A 73 -23.68 40.77 3.62
CA VAL A 73 -24.78 40.14 4.37
C VAL A 73 -25.24 38.88 3.65
N LEU A 74 -25.11 37.72 4.31
CA LEU A 74 -25.52 36.43 3.77
C LEU A 74 -26.50 35.70 4.71
N PRO A 75 -27.41 34.87 4.17
CA PRO A 75 -28.22 33.99 5.00
C PRO A 75 -27.37 32.86 5.63
N ALA A 76 -27.87 32.26 6.71
CA ALA A 76 -27.13 31.30 7.54
C ALA A 76 -26.57 30.08 6.76
N ASP A 77 -27.36 29.54 5.83
CA ASP A 77 -27.02 28.42 4.96
C ASP A 77 -25.90 28.78 3.97
N GLU A 78 -25.94 29.99 3.41
CA GLU A 78 -24.88 30.50 2.55
C GLU A 78 -23.58 30.78 3.33
N VAL A 79 -23.68 31.25 4.58
CA VAL A 79 -22.52 31.43 5.46
C VAL A 79 -21.87 30.08 5.75
N ASP A 80 -22.65 29.05 6.09
CA ASP A 80 -22.18 27.68 6.27
C ASP A 80 -21.46 27.15 5.02
N LEU A 81 -22.03 27.41 3.84
CA LEU A 81 -21.44 27.00 2.57
C LEU A 81 -20.13 27.75 2.27
N VAL A 82 -20.09 29.05 2.53
CA VAL A 82 -18.88 29.88 2.39
C VAL A 82 -17.79 29.44 3.38
N ILE A 83 -18.13 29.10 4.62
CA ILE A 83 -17.21 28.54 5.61
C ILE A 83 -16.64 27.22 5.09
N LYS A 84 -17.51 26.26 4.71
CA LYS A 84 -17.10 24.94 4.23
C LYS A 84 -16.17 25.04 3.01
N ARG A 85 -16.49 25.92 2.05
CA ARG A 85 -15.67 26.16 0.87
C ARG A 85 -14.34 26.84 1.21
N SER A 86 -14.34 27.90 2.01
CA SER A 86 -13.11 28.63 2.35
C SER A 86 -12.13 27.75 3.14
N LEU A 87 -12.63 26.91 4.05
CA LEU A 87 -11.81 25.95 4.77
C LEU A 87 -11.29 24.83 3.84
N ALA A 88 -12.10 24.38 2.88
CA ALA A 88 -11.66 23.41 1.88
C ALA A 88 -10.57 24.01 0.97
N ASP A 89 -10.74 25.23 0.47
CA ASP A 89 -9.76 25.95 -0.36
C ASP A 89 -8.45 26.12 0.40
N ARG A 90 -8.51 26.56 1.67
CA ARG A 90 -7.32 26.69 2.53
C ARG A 90 -6.63 25.36 2.77
N TYR A 91 -7.38 24.29 2.99
CA TYR A 91 -6.84 22.95 3.15
C TYR A 91 -6.16 22.45 1.87
N ASN A 92 -6.83 22.61 0.73
CA ASN A 92 -6.31 22.24 -0.57
C ASN A 92 -5.02 22.99 -0.88
N TYR A 93 -4.96 24.28 -0.56
CA TYR A 93 -3.75 25.09 -0.68
C TYR A 93 -2.60 24.52 0.15
N ILE A 94 -2.83 24.21 1.43
CA ILE A 94 -1.78 23.66 2.31
C ILE A 94 -1.35 22.27 1.83
N MET A 95 -2.30 21.39 1.49
CA MET A 95 -1.97 20.05 0.98
C MET A 95 -1.24 20.12 -0.36
N GLY A 96 -1.62 21.05 -1.23
CA GLY A 96 -0.95 21.34 -2.49
C GLY A 96 0.49 21.80 -2.27
N GLN A 97 0.72 22.72 -1.33
CA GLN A 97 2.09 23.12 -0.96
C GLN A 97 2.93 21.96 -0.45
N ILE A 98 2.38 21.10 0.41
CA ILE A 98 3.10 19.93 0.92
C ILE A 98 3.43 18.97 -0.23
N ALA A 99 2.47 18.71 -1.13
CA ALA A 99 2.69 17.85 -2.29
C ALA A 99 3.76 18.43 -3.23
N GLU A 100 3.75 19.74 -3.49
CA GLU A 100 4.77 20.41 -4.31
C GLU A 100 6.14 20.42 -3.64
N LEU A 101 6.25 20.68 -2.33
CA LEU A 101 7.52 20.56 -1.60
C LEU A 101 8.08 19.13 -1.67
N ALA A 102 7.21 18.13 -1.50
CA ALA A 102 7.61 16.73 -1.62
C ALA A 102 8.03 16.37 -3.05
N ARG A 103 7.47 17.02 -4.07
CA ARG A 103 7.82 16.83 -5.48
C ARG A 103 9.32 17.04 -5.72
N TYR A 104 9.91 18.00 -5.03
CA TYR A 104 11.32 18.37 -5.17
C TYR A 104 12.22 17.79 -4.07
N ALA A 105 11.67 17.03 -3.12
CA ALA A 105 12.43 16.45 -2.03
C ALA A 105 13.40 15.37 -2.53
N ARG A 106 14.71 15.64 -2.44
CA ARG A 106 15.78 14.76 -2.95
C ARG A 106 15.74 13.37 -2.32
N ALA A 107 15.37 13.26 -1.04
CA ALA A 107 15.22 11.98 -0.33
C ALA A 107 14.17 11.03 -0.94
N LEU A 108 13.23 11.56 -1.74
CA LEU A 108 12.25 10.76 -2.49
C LEU A 108 12.75 10.38 -3.89
N GLN A 109 14.01 10.73 -4.21
CA GLN A 109 14.59 10.68 -5.54
C GLN A 109 16.06 10.25 -5.51
N LEU A 110 16.35 8.95 -5.56
CA LEU A 110 17.74 8.53 -5.76
C LEU A 110 18.18 8.64 -7.22
N CYS A 111 19.45 8.95 -7.41
CA CYS A 111 20.08 8.97 -8.73
C CYS A 111 20.33 7.52 -9.18
N PRO A 112 19.69 7.05 -10.26
CA PRO A 112 19.90 5.68 -10.74
C PRO A 112 21.33 5.46 -11.24
N GLU A 113 21.97 6.48 -11.84
CA GLU A 113 23.35 6.40 -12.30
C GLU A 113 24.34 6.26 -11.14
N HIS A 114 24.18 7.06 -10.08
CA HIS A 114 25.02 6.98 -8.88
C HIS A 114 24.78 5.68 -8.13
N ALA A 115 23.52 5.25 -7.97
CA ALA A 115 23.22 3.99 -7.31
C ALA A 115 23.87 2.82 -8.06
N ALA A 116 23.76 2.77 -9.39
CA ALA A 116 24.40 1.71 -10.16
C ALA A 116 25.93 1.81 -10.16
N THR A 117 26.50 2.96 -10.48
CA THR A 117 27.94 3.02 -10.79
C THR A 117 28.82 3.55 -9.66
N GLY A 118 28.21 4.06 -8.58
CA GLY A 118 28.89 4.90 -7.58
C GLY A 118 29.23 6.31 -8.10
N LEU A 119 29.00 6.59 -9.39
CA LEU A 119 29.36 7.84 -10.04
C LEU A 119 28.12 8.52 -10.63
N CYS A 120 28.05 9.84 -10.51
CA CYS A 120 27.04 10.63 -11.20
C CYS A 120 27.75 11.53 -12.23
N PRO A 121 27.45 11.40 -13.54
CA PRO A 121 28.08 12.25 -14.55
C PRO A 121 27.60 13.70 -14.48
N ARG A 122 26.52 13.98 -13.76
CA ARG A 122 25.93 15.32 -13.65
C ARG A 122 26.69 16.13 -12.62
N LYS A 123 27.25 17.28 -13.03
CA LYS A 123 27.89 18.25 -12.12
C LYS A 123 26.93 18.73 -11.02
N ILE A 124 25.67 18.94 -11.38
CA ILE A 124 24.58 19.29 -10.45
C ILE A 124 23.48 18.25 -10.62
N CYS A 125 23.43 17.27 -9.73
CA CYS A 125 22.39 16.24 -9.73
C CYS A 125 21.28 16.63 -8.77
N TYR A 126 20.02 16.75 -9.23
CA TYR A 126 18.88 17.03 -8.34
C TYR A 126 18.44 15.82 -7.51
N TYR A 127 18.94 14.64 -7.84
CA TYR A 127 18.65 13.41 -7.13
C TYR A 127 19.61 13.27 -5.94
N ASP A 128 19.19 12.51 -4.95
CA ASP A 128 19.99 12.14 -3.79
C ASP A 128 20.97 11.00 -4.13
N HIS A 129 22.15 11.07 -3.52
CA HIS A 129 23.29 10.17 -3.70
C HIS A 129 23.55 9.36 -2.42
N THR A 130 22.54 9.16 -1.59
CA THR A 130 22.66 8.27 -0.43
C THR A 130 22.76 6.81 -0.87
N VAL A 131 23.54 6.03 -0.11
CA VAL A 131 23.64 4.58 -0.30
C VAL A 131 22.27 3.96 -0.08
N ALA A 132 21.81 3.20 -1.06
CA ALA A 132 20.52 2.52 -0.98
C ALA A 132 20.64 1.27 -0.10
N ASP A 133 19.81 1.22 0.94
CA ASP A 133 19.65 0.09 1.84
C ASP A 133 18.15 -0.18 2.07
N SER A 134 17.81 -1.31 2.69
CA SER A 134 16.40 -1.66 2.96
C SER A 134 15.69 -0.59 3.81
N THR A 135 16.41 0.03 4.76
CA THR A 135 15.85 1.06 5.65
C THR A 135 15.49 2.35 4.89
N SER A 136 16.39 2.86 4.06
CA SER A 136 16.19 4.05 3.23
C SER A 136 15.15 3.82 2.15
N PHE A 137 15.10 2.61 1.57
CA PHE A 137 14.05 2.18 0.67
C PHE A 137 12.66 2.26 1.35
N THR A 138 12.50 1.62 2.52
CA THR A 138 11.24 1.64 3.27
C THR A 138 10.83 3.07 3.66
N LYS A 139 11.78 3.89 4.13
CA LYS A 139 11.51 5.32 4.44
C LYS A 139 11.03 6.09 3.21
N ARG A 140 11.59 5.80 2.03
CA ARG A 140 11.21 6.43 0.77
C ARG A 140 9.81 6.04 0.32
N VAL A 141 9.51 4.74 0.30
CA VAL A 141 8.17 4.25 -0.04
C VAL A 141 7.14 4.82 0.93
N ARG A 142 7.45 4.83 2.23
CA ARG A 142 6.61 5.47 3.24
C ARG A 142 6.39 6.96 2.96
N GLY A 143 7.43 7.70 2.58
CA GLY A 143 7.32 9.11 2.20
C GLY A 143 6.37 9.33 1.01
N ILE A 144 6.55 8.55 -0.06
CA ILE A 144 5.66 8.57 -1.24
C ILE A 144 4.22 8.21 -0.84
N ALA A 145 4.05 7.17 -0.02
CA ALA A 145 2.76 6.71 0.49
C ALA A 145 2.03 7.82 1.26
N MET A 146 2.73 8.55 2.12
CA MET A 146 2.16 9.70 2.85
C MET A 146 1.69 10.80 1.90
N VAL A 147 2.46 11.13 0.87
CA VAL A 147 2.06 12.16 -0.10
C VAL A 147 0.85 11.70 -0.92
N MET A 148 0.80 10.43 -1.31
CA MET A 148 -0.37 9.89 -2.02
C MET A 148 -1.64 9.98 -1.16
N ILE A 149 -1.55 9.66 0.14
CA ILE A 149 -2.69 9.84 1.07
C ILE A 149 -3.08 11.32 1.17
N ILE A 150 -2.11 12.23 1.23
CA ILE A 150 -2.34 13.68 1.25
C ILE A 150 -3.07 14.14 -0.02
N VAL A 151 -2.57 13.80 -1.20
CA VAL A 151 -3.17 14.16 -2.50
C VAL A 151 -4.59 13.60 -2.62
N ASN A 152 -4.82 12.37 -2.15
CA ASN A 152 -6.16 11.77 -2.14
C ASN A 152 -7.13 12.47 -1.19
N SER A 153 -6.62 13.13 -0.16
CA SER A 153 -7.43 13.87 0.80
C SER A 153 -7.83 15.27 0.32
N ILE A 154 -7.22 15.78 -0.76
CA ILE A 154 -7.54 17.10 -1.33
C ILE A 154 -9.00 17.08 -1.80
N TYR A 155 -9.79 17.98 -1.23
CA TYR A 155 -11.21 18.10 -1.54
C TYR A 155 -11.38 18.72 -2.91
N MET A 156 -12.23 18.18 -3.78
CA MET A 156 -12.47 18.80 -5.08
C MET A 156 -13.93 18.66 -5.49
N GLU A 157 -14.49 19.75 -5.99
CA GLU A 157 -15.77 19.73 -6.69
C GLU A 157 -15.56 19.11 -8.08
N PRO A 158 -16.35 18.10 -8.48
CA PRO A 158 -16.22 17.46 -9.80
C PRO A 158 -16.28 18.48 -10.96
N GLY A 159 -15.48 18.27 -12.00
CA GLY A 159 -15.48 19.11 -13.22
C GLY A 159 -14.67 20.41 -13.13
N THR A 160 -14.13 20.76 -11.96
CA THR A 160 -13.32 21.97 -11.78
C THR A 160 -11.88 21.83 -12.31
N ALA A 161 -11.17 22.95 -12.49
CA ALA A 161 -9.74 22.95 -12.83
C ALA A 161 -8.89 22.20 -11.78
N GLU A 162 -9.34 22.20 -10.53
CA GLU A 162 -8.72 21.46 -9.44
C GLU A 162 -8.72 19.96 -9.72
N HIS A 163 -9.84 19.40 -10.19
CA HIS A 163 -9.94 17.98 -10.53
C HIS A 163 -8.84 17.55 -11.53
N ARG A 164 -8.57 18.37 -12.55
CA ARG A 164 -7.48 18.11 -13.51
C ARG A 164 -6.10 18.17 -12.83
N SER A 165 -5.90 19.10 -11.90
CA SER A 165 -4.68 19.20 -11.11
C SER A 165 -4.44 17.93 -10.27
N ARG A 166 -5.50 17.39 -9.63
CA ARG A 166 -5.41 16.12 -8.92
C ARG A 166 -5.05 14.96 -9.84
N SER A 167 -5.68 14.82 -11.00
CA SER A 167 -5.32 13.74 -11.94
C SER A 167 -3.86 13.83 -12.38
N HIS A 168 -3.33 15.03 -12.58
CA HIS A 168 -1.90 15.24 -12.87
C HIS A 168 -1.01 14.84 -11.69
N ALA A 169 -1.36 15.26 -10.46
CA ALA A 169 -0.65 14.89 -9.25
C ALA A 169 -0.68 13.36 -9.00
N GLN A 170 -1.85 12.71 -9.20
CA GLN A 170 -2.01 11.27 -9.10
C GLN A 170 -1.05 10.55 -10.06
N ARG A 171 -1.02 10.94 -11.35
CA ARG A 171 -0.12 10.36 -12.34
C ARG A 171 1.35 10.56 -11.98
N PHE A 172 1.72 11.74 -11.50
CA PHE A 172 3.09 12.02 -11.07
C PHE A 172 3.52 11.11 -9.91
N TRP A 173 2.73 11.06 -8.83
CA TRP A 173 3.05 10.25 -7.66
C TRP A 173 2.96 8.76 -7.92
N PHE A 174 2.06 8.35 -8.81
CA PHE A 174 1.99 6.98 -9.29
C PHE A 174 3.27 6.59 -10.04
N SER A 175 3.74 7.41 -10.99
CA SER A 175 4.99 7.16 -11.70
C SER A 175 6.19 7.14 -10.73
N ARG A 176 6.17 8.02 -9.72
CA ARG A 176 7.17 8.04 -8.64
C ARG A 176 7.21 6.74 -7.86
N LEU A 177 6.05 6.26 -7.42
CA LEU A 177 5.91 4.99 -6.71
C LEU A 177 6.37 3.83 -7.58
N PHE A 178 5.95 3.79 -8.84
CA PHE A 178 6.33 2.74 -9.79
C PHE A 178 7.85 2.66 -9.93
N ARG A 179 8.54 3.78 -10.17
CA ARG A 179 10.02 3.82 -10.25
C ARG A 179 10.70 3.44 -8.95
N CYS A 180 10.06 3.66 -7.81
CA CYS A 180 10.59 3.21 -6.53
C CYS A 180 10.49 1.69 -6.40
N LEU A 181 9.38 1.08 -6.82
CA LEU A 181 9.11 -0.36 -6.68
C LEU A 181 9.70 -1.22 -7.82
N TYR A 182 9.94 -0.62 -8.98
CA TYR A 182 10.57 -1.21 -10.16
C TYR A 182 11.71 -0.30 -10.67
N PRO A 183 12.75 -0.04 -9.85
CA PRO A 183 13.81 0.86 -10.25
C PRO A 183 14.62 0.29 -11.41
N VAL A 184 15.31 1.18 -12.13
CA VAL A 184 16.22 0.80 -13.20
C VAL A 184 17.45 0.05 -12.67
N ALA A 185 17.96 0.48 -11.50
CA ALA A 185 19.05 -0.17 -10.80
C ALA A 185 18.50 -1.05 -9.67
N PRO A 186 18.76 -2.38 -9.65
CA PRO A 186 18.18 -3.30 -8.66
C PRO A 186 18.52 -2.96 -7.20
N ASN A 187 19.68 -2.35 -6.98
CA ASN A 187 20.11 -1.92 -5.65
C ASN A 187 19.34 -0.72 -5.10
N LEU A 188 18.43 -0.10 -5.86
CA LEU A 188 17.54 0.94 -5.33
C LEU A 188 16.34 0.38 -4.56
N GLY A 189 16.14 -0.94 -4.60
CA GLY A 189 15.06 -1.67 -3.96
C GLY A 189 14.12 -2.31 -4.96
N SER A 190 13.06 -2.91 -4.44
CA SER A 190 12.04 -3.57 -5.26
C SER A 190 10.76 -3.77 -4.46
N LEU A 191 9.69 -4.18 -5.14
CA LEU A 191 8.47 -4.62 -4.47
C LEU A 191 8.72 -5.73 -3.42
N ALA A 192 9.70 -6.61 -3.64
CA ALA A 192 10.07 -7.68 -2.72
C ALA A 192 10.78 -7.19 -1.44
N ASN A 193 11.21 -5.93 -1.39
CA ASN A 193 11.80 -5.30 -0.21
C ASN A 193 10.80 -4.44 0.56
N LEU A 194 9.54 -4.39 0.13
CA LEU A 194 8.53 -3.54 0.73
C LEU A 194 8.15 -4.04 2.12
N ASP A 195 8.61 -3.30 3.14
CA ASP A 195 8.16 -3.49 4.51
C ASP A 195 6.71 -3.00 4.66
N ILE A 196 5.83 -3.89 5.11
CA ILE A 196 4.42 -3.61 5.38
C ILE A 196 4.18 -3.12 6.82
N GLY A 197 5.21 -3.14 7.66
CA GLY A 197 5.14 -2.81 9.09
C GLY A 197 4.99 -1.31 9.38
N PHE A 198 5.12 -0.43 8.39
CA PHE A 198 4.95 1.01 8.64
C PHE A 198 3.47 1.39 8.86
N PRO A 199 3.15 2.28 9.82
CA PRO A 199 1.78 2.54 10.25
C PRO A 199 0.81 2.99 9.15
N GLU A 200 1.32 3.65 8.12
CA GLU A 200 0.54 4.22 7.02
C GLU A 200 0.16 3.20 5.94
N TYR A 201 0.74 2.00 5.97
CA TYR A 201 0.69 1.04 4.86
C TYR A 201 -0.73 0.74 4.38
N TRP A 202 -1.65 0.41 5.30
CA TRP A 202 -3.02 0.04 4.93
C TRP A 202 -3.84 1.21 4.36
N ALA A 203 -3.65 2.42 4.90
CA ALA A 203 -4.30 3.61 4.38
C ALA A 203 -3.80 3.94 2.98
N PHE A 204 -2.48 3.82 2.77
CA PHE A 204 -1.84 3.97 1.48
C PHE A 204 -2.33 2.93 0.48
N LEU A 205 -2.40 1.65 0.86
CA LEU A 205 -2.85 0.59 -0.02
C LEU A 205 -4.30 0.81 -0.48
N GLY A 206 -5.18 1.27 0.41
CA GLY A 206 -6.55 1.64 0.04
C GLY A 206 -6.60 2.76 -0.99
N VAL A 207 -5.78 3.82 -0.82
CA VAL A 207 -5.65 4.91 -1.80
C VAL A 207 -5.08 4.42 -3.13
N LEU A 208 -4.04 3.60 -3.07
CA LEU A 208 -3.38 3.07 -4.27
C LEU A 208 -4.34 2.21 -5.09
N LYS A 209 -5.11 1.31 -4.46
CA LYS A 209 -6.13 0.49 -5.15
C LYS A 209 -7.17 1.35 -5.87
N LEU A 210 -7.68 2.38 -5.19
CA LEU A 210 -8.61 3.34 -5.79
C LEU A 210 -7.97 4.03 -7.01
N TRP A 211 -6.74 4.54 -6.87
CA TRP A 211 -6.04 5.23 -7.95
C TRP A 211 -5.69 4.31 -9.13
N LEU A 212 -5.38 3.04 -8.87
CA LEU A 212 -5.15 2.04 -9.92
C LEU A 212 -6.43 1.78 -10.71
N GLN A 213 -7.56 1.62 -10.03
CA GLN A 213 -8.87 1.44 -10.67
C GLN A 213 -9.30 2.70 -11.45
N GLU A 214 -9.24 3.89 -10.83
CA GLU A 214 -9.54 5.17 -11.49
C GLU A 214 -8.61 5.40 -12.70
N GLY A 215 -7.31 5.17 -12.49
CA GLY A 215 -6.27 5.35 -13.49
C GLY A 215 -6.49 4.48 -14.72
N LEU A 216 -6.66 3.17 -14.54
CA LEU A 216 -6.91 2.23 -15.62
C LEU A 216 -8.24 2.52 -16.35
N ASN A 217 -9.30 2.89 -15.63
CA ASN A 217 -10.57 3.28 -16.26
C ASN A 217 -10.49 4.60 -17.01
N SER A 218 -9.56 5.48 -16.65
CA SER A 218 -9.34 6.78 -17.32
C SER A 218 -8.44 6.69 -18.56
N LEU A 219 -7.84 5.51 -18.82
CA LEU A 219 -6.96 5.33 -19.98
C LEU A 219 -7.79 5.35 -21.26
N ASN A 220 -7.53 6.34 -22.11
CA ASN A 220 -8.15 6.45 -23.42
C ASN A 220 -7.07 6.49 -24.51
N PRO A 221 -6.93 5.41 -25.31
CA PRO A 221 -5.94 5.35 -26.40
C PRO A 221 -6.27 6.28 -27.58
N GLN A 222 -7.52 6.76 -27.71
CA GLN A 222 -7.96 7.67 -28.79
C GLN A 222 -7.53 9.12 -28.58
N ASN A 223 -7.20 9.51 -27.34
CA ASN A 223 -6.80 10.87 -27.05
C ASN A 223 -5.32 11.07 -27.37
N GLU A 224 -5.01 11.77 -28.46
CA GLU A 224 -3.64 12.00 -28.96
C GLU A 224 -2.62 12.41 -27.89
N ARG A 225 -3.02 13.27 -26.95
CA ARG A 225 -2.14 13.71 -25.84
C ARG A 225 -1.82 12.57 -24.88
N SER A 226 -2.78 11.68 -24.68
CA SER A 226 -2.64 10.48 -23.83
C SER A 226 -1.95 9.34 -24.59
N THR A 227 -2.09 9.28 -25.92
CA THR A 227 -1.53 8.23 -26.78
C THR A 227 -0.03 8.04 -26.57
N ARG A 228 0.74 9.14 -26.44
CA ARG A 228 2.18 9.07 -26.19
C ARG A 228 2.57 8.33 -24.91
N ARG A 229 1.68 8.30 -23.91
CA ARG A 229 1.97 7.73 -22.58
C ARG A 229 1.09 6.53 -22.27
N PHE A 230 0.17 6.19 -23.17
CA PHE A 230 -0.89 5.22 -22.95
C PHE A 230 -0.31 3.87 -22.53
N MET A 231 0.61 3.32 -23.33
CA MET A 231 1.17 1.99 -23.07
C MET A 231 2.03 1.96 -21.80
N GLY A 232 2.87 2.99 -21.59
CA GLY A 232 3.69 3.12 -20.39
C GLY A 232 2.85 3.16 -19.10
N PHE A 233 1.78 3.97 -19.08
CA PHE A 233 0.86 4.02 -17.94
C PHE A 233 0.05 2.73 -17.78
N PHE A 234 -0.45 2.15 -18.87
CA PHE A 234 -1.17 0.89 -18.84
C PHE A 234 -0.32 -0.22 -18.22
N LEU A 235 0.91 -0.41 -18.70
CA LEU A 235 1.82 -1.41 -18.16
C LEU A 235 2.18 -1.13 -16.71
N SER A 236 2.53 0.12 -16.37
CA SER A 236 2.90 0.48 -15.00
C SER A 236 1.75 0.22 -14.02
N MET A 237 0.53 0.65 -14.36
CA MET A 237 -0.67 0.43 -13.55
C MET A 237 -1.04 -1.05 -13.47
N SER A 238 -0.94 -1.79 -14.56
CA SER A 238 -1.24 -3.22 -14.55
C SER A 238 -0.23 -4.01 -13.71
N LEU A 239 1.08 -3.75 -13.86
CA LEU A 239 2.11 -4.37 -13.04
C LEU A 239 1.85 -4.14 -11.54
N LEU A 240 1.57 -2.90 -11.12
CA LEU A 240 1.25 -2.61 -9.71
C LEU A 240 -0.10 -3.19 -9.28
N ALA A 241 -1.13 -3.08 -10.10
CA ALA A 241 -2.47 -3.61 -9.80
C ALA A 241 -2.44 -5.12 -9.57
N TYR A 242 -1.81 -5.87 -10.46
CA TYR A 242 -1.76 -7.32 -10.34
C TYR A 242 -0.73 -7.79 -9.31
N SER A 243 0.24 -6.95 -8.92
CA SER A 243 1.20 -7.27 -7.84
C SER A 243 0.74 -6.85 -6.44
N LEU A 244 -0.21 -5.90 -6.29
CA LEU A 244 -0.65 -5.39 -4.98
C LEU A 244 -2.15 -5.63 -4.71
N ASP A 245 -2.95 -5.84 -5.76
CA ASP A 245 -4.39 -6.05 -5.70
C ASP A 245 -4.86 -7.08 -6.73
N HIS A 246 -4.12 -8.18 -6.88
CA HIS A 246 -4.38 -9.21 -7.89
C HIS A 246 -5.86 -9.57 -8.02
N ARG A 247 -6.53 -9.78 -6.87
CA ARG A 247 -7.97 -10.14 -6.84
C ARG A 247 -8.87 -9.02 -7.37
N GLY A 248 -8.62 -7.76 -6.99
CA GLY A 248 -9.38 -6.62 -7.49
C GLY A 248 -9.11 -6.38 -8.97
N ALA A 249 -7.84 -6.40 -9.36
CA ALA A 249 -7.39 -6.26 -10.74
C ALA A 249 -8.02 -7.29 -11.68
N CYS A 250 -8.13 -8.55 -11.25
CA CYS A 250 -8.83 -9.60 -11.99
C CYS A 250 -10.34 -9.35 -12.21
N GLN A 251 -10.96 -8.41 -11.48
CA GLN A 251 -12.38 -8.08 -11.62
C GLN A 251 -12.60 -6.81 -12.45
N TYR A 252 -11.85 -5.75 -12.18
CA TYR A 252 -11.99 -4.49 -12.91
C TYR A 252 -11.16 -4.45 -14.20
N GLY A 253 -10.07 -5.22 -14.30
CA GLY A 253 -9.14 -5.23 -15.43
C GLY A 253 -9.83 -5.52 -16.77
N PRO A 254 -10.63 -6.60 -16.90
CA PRO A 254 -11.37 -6.89 -18.12
C PRO A 254 -12.46 -5.85 -18.48
N ARG A 255 -12.82 -4.97 -17.53
CA ARG A 255 -13.87 -3.94 -17.70
C ARG A 255 -13.31 -2.56 -18.05
N ILE A 256 -11.99 -2.41 -18.15
CA ILE A 256 -11.39 -1.12 -18.47
C ILE A 256 -11.76 -0.74 -19.91
N PRO A 257 -12.13 0.52 -20.19
CA PRO A 257 -12.61 0.92 -21.52
C PRO A 257 -11.63 0.63 -22.66
N CYS A 258 -10.32 0.70 -22.38
CA CYS A 258 -9.30 0.44 -23.40
C CYS A 258 -9.13 -1.04 -23.75
N ALA A 259 -9.65 -1.99 -22.96
CA ALA A 259 -9.63 -3.41 -23.31
C ALA A 259 -10.60 -3.73 -24.45
N SER A 260 -11.75 -3.06 -24.51
CA SER A 260 -12.73 -3.25 -25.59
C SER A 260 -12.45 -2.37 -26.82
N SER A 261 -11.38 -1.57 -26.80
CA SER A 261 -11.09 -0.61 -27.85
C SER A 261 -10.39 -1.28 -29.03
N ARG A 262 -11.14 -1.55 -30.11
CA ARG A 262 -10.64 -2.13 -31.37
C ARG A 262 -9.92 -1.10 -32.25
N LEU A 263 -9.01 -0.30 -31.68
CA LEU A 263 -8.25 0.64 -32.49
C LEU A 263 -7.28 -0.12 -33.41
N PRO A 264 -7.24 0.17 -34.72
CA PRO A 264 -6.32 -0.50 -35.64
C PRO A 264 -4.86 -0.45 -35.19
N THR A 265 -4.47 0.63 -34.51
CA THR A 265 -3.10 0.80 -33.97
C THR A 265 -2.76 -0.18 -32.86
N LEU A 266 -3.74 -0.73 -32.15
CA LEU A 266 -3.60 -1.71 -31.06
C LEU A 266 -3.78 -3.16 -31.52
N ILE A 267 -4.21 -3.38 -32.76
CA ILE A 267 -4.48 -4.71 -33.33
C ILE A 267 -3.27 -5.11 -34.18
N HIS A 268 -2.71 -6.29 -33.93
CA HIS A 268 -1.73 -6.89 -34.82
C HIS A 268 -2.46 -7.61 -35.95
N HIS A 269 -1.98 -7.49 -37.20
CA HIS A 269 -2.66 -8.06 -38.38
C HIS A 269 -2.93 -9.57 -38.31
N SER A 270 -2.23 -10.30 -37.44
CA SER A 270 -2.39 -11.74 -37.25
C SER A 270 -3.19 -12.15 -35.99
N SER A 271 -3.63 -11.19 -35.16
CA SER A 271 -4.33 -11.46 -33.89
C SER A 271 -5.66 -10.72 -33.89
N GLU A 272 -6.75 -11.39 -33.53
CA GLU A 272 -8.04 -10.73 -33.27
C GLU A 272 -8.01 -9.90 -31.98
N LEU A 273 -7.03 -10.18 -31.11
CA LEU A 273 -6.86 -9.52 -29.83
C LEU A 273 -5.99 -8.28 -29.97
N THR A 274 -6.35 -7.25 -29.23
CA THR A 274 -5.51 -6.07 -29.05
C THR A 274 -4.36 -6.39 -28.10
N VAL A 275 -3.25 -5.67 -28.23
CA VAL A 275 -2.11 -5.76 -27.31
C VAL A 275 -2.54 -5.59 -25.84
N VAL A 276 -3.54 -4.74 -25.57
CA VAL A 276 -4.09 -4.50 -24.23
C VAL A 276 -4.82 -5.73 -23.71
N GLU A 277 -5.70 -6.34 -24.51
CA GLU A 277 -6.38 -7.59 -24.16
C GLU A 277 -5.37 -8.71 -23.92
N GLU A 278 -4.38 -8.85 -24.81
CA GLU A 278 -3.33 -9.86 -24.67
C GLU A 278 -2.57 -9.71 -23.34
N SER A 279 -2.17 -8.48 -23.01
CA SER A 279 -1.54 -8.17 -21.72
C SER A 279 -2.45 -8.47 -20.53
N LEU A 280 -3.74 -8.13 -20.60
CA LEU A 280 -4.69 -8.39 -19.51
C LEU A 280 -4.92 -9.89 -19.30
N ILE A 281 -5.03 -10.69 -20.36
CA ILE A 281 -5.13 -12.15 -20.26
C ILE A 281 -3.92 -12.67 -19.48
N TRP A 282 -2.70 -12.24 -19.84
CA TRP A 282 -1.49 -12.56 -19.11
C TRP A 282 -1.55 -12.17 -17.62
N PHE A 283 -1.90 -10.91 -17.34
CA PHE A 283 -1.97 -10.42 -15.96
C PHE A 283 -3.03 -11.12 -15.13
N THR A 284 -4.13 -11.57 -15.71
CA THR A 284 -5.13 -12.35 -14.96
C THR A 284 -4.64 -13.76 -14.63
N GLY A 285 -3.84 -14.36 -15.51
CA GLY A 285 -3.27 -15.70 -15.32
C GLY A 285 -4.30 -16.82 -15.20
N LYS A 286 -5.54 -16.60 -15.67
CA LYS A 286 -6.63 -17.58 -15.57
C LYS A 286 -6.60 -18.61 -16.70
N GLU A 287 -6.15 -18.18 -17.87
CA GLU A 287 -6.14 -19.02 -19.07
C GLU A 287 -4.84 -19.85 -19.15
N PRO A 288 -4.88 -21.09 -19.65
CA PRO A 288 -3.67 -21.91 -19.83
C PRO A 288 -2.64 -21.23 -20.76
N TYR A 289 -3.12 -20.53 -21.78
CA TYR A 289 -2.29 -19.79 -22.73
C TYR A 289 -1.91 -18.37 -22.25
N SER A 290 -2.20 -18.00 -21.00
CA SER A 290 -1.95 -16.64 -20.50
C SER A 290 -0.52 -16.16 -20.71
N LEU A 291 0.46 -17.04 -20.50
CA LEU A 291 1.87 -16.69 -20.65
C LEU A 291 2.27 -16.53 -22.12
N THR A 292 1.78 -17.41 -23.00
CA THR A 292 1.92 -17.27 -24.46
C THR A 292 1.41 -15.92 -24.92
N THR A 293 0.20 -15.56 -24.48
CA THR A 293 -0.42 -14.28 -24.82
C THR A 293 0.36 -13.09 -24.29
N GLY A 294 0.96 -13.19 -23.11
CA GLY A 294 1.85 -12.14 -22.58
C GLY A 294 3.10 -11.93 -23.43
N VAL A 295 3.73 -12.99 -23.90
CA VAL A 295 4.91 -12.90 -24.80
C VAL A 295 4.51 -12.37 -26.17
N LEU A 296 3.38 -12.80 -26.72
CA LEU A 296 2.85 -12.23 -27.96
C LEU A 296 2.53 -10.75 -27.81
N SER A 297 1.95 -10.33 -26.68
CA SER A 297 1.71 -8.92 -26.36
C SER A 297 3.00 -8.11 -26.36
N ALA A 298 4.06 -8.60 -25.69
CA ALA A 298 5.37 -7.95 -25.67
C ALA A 298 5.96 -7.80 -27.09
N ARG A 299 5.91 -8.88 -27.88
CA ARG A 299 6.34 -8.85 -29.28
C ARG A 299 5.51 -7.83 -30.06
N ASN A 300 4.19 -7.90 -30.01
CA ASN A 300 3.31 -7.01 -30.76
C ASN A 300 3.54 -5.53 -30.39
N MET A 301 3.80 -5.20 -29.11
CA MET A 301 4.19 -3.84 -28.71
C MET A 301 5.43 -3.33 -29.46
N LEU A 302 6.47 -4.16 -29.58
CA LEU A 302 7.72 -3.80 -30.24
C LEU A 302 7.61 -3.72 -31.76
N TYR A 303 6.76 -4.54 -32.37
CA TYR A 303 6.62 -4.61 -33.83
C TYR A 303 5.64 -3.59 -34.40
N LEU A 304 4.60 -3.22 -33.66
CA LEU A 304 3.60 -2.27 -34.15
C LEU A 304 4.18 -0.87 -34.36
N ALA A 305 5.21 -0.46 -33.62
CA ALA A 305 5.88 0.86 -33.70
C ALA A 305 4.94 2.10 -33.67
N THR A 306 3.64 1.91 -33.44
CA THR A 306 2.60 2.94 -33.49
C THR A 306 2.55 3.77 -32.21
N PHE A 307 2.98 3.20 -31.08
CA PHE A 307 2.97 3.86 -29.78
C PHE A 307 4.37 4.00 -29.20
N PRO A 308 4.64 5.12 -28.53
CA PRO A 308 5.82 5.21 -27.71
C PRO A 308 5.79 4.19 -26.56
N ILE A 309 6.89 3.49 -26.35
CA ILE A 309 7.08 2.49 -25.30
C ILE A 309 7.91 3.13 -24.19
N ASP A 310 7.33 3.25 -23.00
CA ASP A 310 8.09 3.62 -21.80
C ASP A 310 8.92 2.42 -21.33
N ILE A 311 10.23 2.50 -21.51
CA ILE A 311 11.17 1.42 -21.18
C ILE A 311 11.14 1.10 -19.69
N ILE A 312 10.87 2.09 -18.84
CA ILE A 312 10.80 1.92 -17.39
C ILE A 312 9.71 0.90 -17.01
N ALA A 313 8.59 0.89 -17.75
CA ALA A 313 7.48 -0.03 -17.52
C ALA A 313 7.63 -1.34 -18.31
N PHE A 314 8.18 -1.26 -19.53
CA PHE A 314 8.26 -2.38 -20.44
C PHE A 314 9.32 -3.42 -20.04
N ILE A 315 10.49 -3.01 -19.53
CA ILE A 315 11.49 -3.98 -19.06
C ILE A 315 10.96 -4.82 -17.89
N PRO A 316 10.41 -4.25 -16.80
CA PRO A 316 9.80 -5.05 -15.74
C PRO A 316 8.70 -6.01 -16.22
N TYR A 317 7.98 -5.65 -17.29
CA TYR A 317 7.01 -6.55 -17.92
C TYR A 317 7.69 -7.77 -18.56
N LEU A 318 8.77 -7.56 -19.33
CA LEU A 318 9.57 -8.63 -19.92
C LEU A 318 10.25 -9.51 -18.88
N GLU A 319 10.77 -8.92 -17.81
CA GLU A 319 11.37 -9.63 -16.68
C GLU A 319 10.34 -10.50 -15.96
N LEU A 320 9.13 -9.97 -15.75
CA LEU A 320 8.04 -10.73 -15.17
C LEU A 320 7.67 -11.94 -16.06
N LEU A 321 7.56 -11.75 -17.39
CA LEU A 321 7.33 -12.85 -18.34
C LEU A 321 8.44 -13.89 -18.27
N SER A 322 9.70 -13.44 -18.22
CA SER A 322 10.88 -14.31 -18.14
C SER A 322 10.86 -15.16 -16.87
N SER A 323 10.60 -14.53 -15.71
CA SER A 323 10.54 -15.23 -14.43
C SER A 323 9.49 -16.34 -14.42
N HIS A 324 8.32 -16.08 -15.00
CA HIS A 324 7.24 -17.05 -15.10
C HIS A 324 7.50 -18.15 -16.12
N LEU A 325 8.13 -17.86 -17.27
CA LEU A 325 8.54 -18.89 -18.24
C LEU A 325 9.54 -19.86 -17.64
N ILE A 326 10.55 -19.35 -16.94
CA ILE A 326 11.58 -20.16 -16.28
C ILE A 326 10.94 -21.10 -15.25
N VAL A 327 10.09 -20.56 -14.37
CA VAL A 327 9.41 -21.34 -13.33
C VAL A 327 8.45 -22.36 -13.92
N ASN A 328 7.64 -21.99 -14.93
CA ASN A 328 6.69 -22.92 -15.54
C ASN A 328 7.40 -24.03 -16.33
N ARG A 329 8.47 -23.70 -17.06
CA ARG A 329 9.30 -24.70 -17.75
C ARG A 329 9.87 -25.73 -16.78
N SER A 330 10.39 -25.28 -15.64
CA SER A 330 10.90 -26.18 -14.60
C SER A 330 9.81 -27.13 -14.07
N PHE A 331 8.56 -26.67 -14.01
CA PHE A 331 7.44 -27.54 -13.66
C PHE A 331 7.09 -28.54 -14.77
N GLU A 332 7.22 -28.17 -16.04
CA GLU A 332 6.99 -29.08 -17.18
C GLU A 332 8.05 -30.17 -17.30
N GLU A 333 9.32 -29.85 -17.04
CA GLU A 333 10.44 -30.80 -17.12
C GLU A 333 10.40 -31.84 -15.98
N SER A 334 9.70 -31.54 -14.88
CA SER A 334 9.47 -32.48 -13.79
C SER A 334 8.39 -33.51 -14.17
N MET A 335 8.82 -34.65 -14.72
CA MET A 335 7.95 -35.71 -15.26
C MET A 335 6.89 -36.28 -14.29
N LEU A 336 7.02 -36.11 -12.97
CA LEU A 336 6.08 -36.65 -11.99
C LEU A 336 5.08 -35.57 -11.52
N PRO A 337 3.77 -35.76 -11.75
CA PRO A 337 2.73 -34.89 -11.23
C PRO A 337 2.79 -34.82 -9.69
N GLY A 338 3.12 -33.65 -9.16
CA GLY A 338 3.23 -33.42 -7.70
C GLY A 338 4.65 -33.28 -7.17
N ASP A 339 5.67 -33.62 -7.96
CA ASP A 339 7.08 -33.51 -7.57
C ASP A 339 7.79 -32.34 -8.27
N ALA A 340 7.01 -31.32 -8.66
CA ALA A 340 7.45 -30.17 -9.45
C ALA A 340 8.49 -29.35 -8.66
N LYS A 341 9.75 -29.75 -8.80
CA LYS A 341 10.89 -29.23 -8.07
C LYS A 341 11.58 -28.15 -8.89
N LEU A 342 11.74 -26.99 -8.26
CA LEU A 342 12.52 -25.86 -8.75
C LEU A 342 14.03 -26.07 -8.54
N HIS A 343 14.51 -27.31 -8.57
CA HIS A 343 15.90 -27.64 -8.27
C HIS A 343 16.84 -27.07 -9.34
N HIS A 344 17.97 -26.50 -8.92
CA HIS A 344 18.96 -25.80 -9.76
C HIS A 344 18.48 -24.53 -10.48
N LEU A 345 17.24 -24.11 -10.24
CA LEU A 345 16.71 -22.88 -10.81
C LEU A 345 17.39 -21.67 -10.14
N THR A 346 17.98 -20.81 -10.97
CA THR A 346 18.75 -19.64 -10.55
C THR A 346 18.04 -18.37 -10.97
N LEU A 347 17.49 -17.61 -10.01
CA LEU A 347 16.71 -16.41 -10.28
C LEU A 347 17.09 -15.27 -9.33
N PRO A 348 16.97 -14.00 -9.78
CA PRO A 348 16.94 -12.89 -8.85
C PRO A 348 15.83 -13.08 -7.82
N ARG A 349 16.10 -12.72 -6.56
CA ARG A 349 15.15 -12.81 -5.45
C ARG A 349 13.79 -12.22 -5.79
N THR A 350 13.76 -11.08 -6.48
CA THR A 350 12.52 -10.41 -6.90
C THR A 350 11.71 -11.20 -7.93
N TRP A 351 12.38 -11.83 -8.88
CA TRP A 351 11.76 -12.67 -9.91
C TRP A 351 11.17 -13.91 -9.28
N ALA A 352 11.92 -14.58 -8.39
CA ALA A 352 11.43 -15.73 -7.66
C ALA A 352 10.18 -15.40 -6.85
N ILE A 353 10.19 -14.32 -6.07
CA ILE A 353 9.01 -13.90 -5.28
C ILE A 353 7.81 -13.65 -6.19
N SER A 354 8.02 -12.93 -7.29
CA SER A 354 6.94 -12.55 -8.21
C SER A 354 6.33 -13.76 -8.93
N ALA A 355 7.17 -14.69 -9.40
CA ALA A 355 6.73 -15.92 -10.06
C ALA A 355 6.08 -16.92 -9.10
N LEU A 356 6.62 -17.07 -7.89
CA LEU A 356 6.12 -18.04 -6.90
C LEU A 356 4.86 -17.57 -6.16
N ALA A 357 4.71 -16.26 -5.94
CA ALA A 357 3.54 -15.69 -5.25
C ALA A 357 2.26 -15.75 -6.09
N ARG A 358 2.37 -15.84 -7.42
CA ARG A 358 1.23 -16.06 -8.31
C ARG A 358 1.00 -17.55 -8.49
N ALA A 359 -0.27 -17.97 -8.53
CA ALA A 359 -0.62 -19.33 -8.92
C ALA A 359 -0.10 -19.57 -10.33
N SER A 360 0.69 -20.64 -10.50
CA SER A 360 1.30 -20.98 -11.79
C SER A 360 0.17 -21.27 -12.79
N PRO A 361 0.08 -20.53 -13.92
CA PRO A 361 -0.87 -20.88 -14.96
C PRO A 361 -0.49 -22.25 -15.54
N PRO A 362 -1.46 -23.08 -15.92
CA PRO A 362 -1.17 -24.40 -16.47
C PRO A 362 -0.47 -24.31 -17.83
N HIS A 363 0.77 -24.82 -17.87
CA HIS A 363 1.52 -25.37 -19.00
C HIS A 363 1.62 -24.50 -20.28
N PRO A 364 2.48 -23.48 -20.27
CA PRO A 364 2.85 -22.75 -21.48
C PRO A 364 3.86 -23.54 -22.33
N SER A 365 3.54 -23.79 -23.60
CA SER A 365 4.48 -24.43 -24.53
C SER A 365 5.86 -23.76 -24.51
N GLY A 366 6.93 -24.55 -24.29
CA GLY A 366 8.31 -24.10 -24.36
C GLY A 366 8.70 -23.41 -25.68
N ALA A 367 7.88 -23.55 -26.73
CA ALA A 367 8.01 -22.85 -28.01
C ALA A 367 7.92 -21.30 -27.90
N VAL A 368 7.46 -20.77 -26.76
CA VAL A 368 7.31 -19.32 -26.55
C VAL A 368 8.63 -18.63 -26.17
N ILE A 369 9.60 -19.38 -25.62
CA ILE A 369 10.89 -18.81 -25.18
C ILE A 369 11.67 -18.13 -26.32
N PRO A 370 11.82 -18.74 -27.52
CA PRO A 370 12.45 -18.09 -28.65
C PRO A 370 11.78 -16.76 -29.04
N ILE A 371 10.44 -16.69 -28.98
CA ILE A 371 9.69 -15.47 -29.29
C ILE A 371 10.01 -14.34 -28.30
N LEU A 372 10.19 -14.68 -27.02
CA LEU A 372 10.61 -13.71 -26.01
C LEU A 372 12.06 -13.26 -26.22
N VAL A 373 12.95 -14.17 -26.59
CA VAL A 373 14.35 -13.83 -26.93
C VAL A 373 14.38 -12.88 -28.14
N ASP A 374 13.55 -13.10 -29.16
CA ASP A 374 13.41 -12.20 -30.31
C ASP A 374 12.90 -10.81 -29.89
N ALA A 375 11.95 -10.75 -28.94
CA ALA A 375 11.48 -9.49 -28.38
C ALA A 375 12.61 -8.74 -27.66
N PHE A 376 13.42 -9.43 -26.85
CA PHE A 376 14.62 -8.85 -26.24
C PHE A 376 15.66 -8.43 -27.27
N GLU A 377 15.94 -9.23 -28.31
CA GLU A 377 16.83 -8.86 -29.41
C GLU A 377 16.37 -7.57 -30.08
N LYS A 378 15.08 -7.48 -30.42
CA LYS A 378 14.50 -6.31 -31.07
C LYS A 378 14.65 -5.06 -30.20
N LEU A 379 14.33 -5.17 -28.91
CA LEU A 379 14.50 -4.08 -27.97
C LEU A 379 15.97 -3.68 -27.84
N LEU A 380 16.84 -4.65 -27.55
CA LEU A 380 18.28 -4.44 -27.35
C LEU A 380 18.92 -3.77 -28.57
N CYS A 381 18.72 -4.31 -29.77
CA CYS A 381 19.20 -3.74 -31.02
C CYS A 381 18.67 -2.33 -31.28
N SER A 382 17.47 -2.01 -30.81
CA SER A 382 16.89 -0.67 -31.01
C SER A 382 17.40 0.34 -29.98
N LEU A 383 17.79 -0.13 -28.79
CA LEU A 383 18.42 0.68 -27.75
C LEU A 383 19.92 0.87 -27.98
N THR A 384 20.59 0.03 -28.74
CA THR A 384 22.05 0.10 -28.94
C THR A 384 22.46 0.82 -30.22
N ARG A 385 21.51 1.16 -31.09
CA ARG A 385 21.76 1.98 -32.29
C ARG A 385 22.29 3.36 -31.91
N PRO A 386 23.17 3.97 -32.75
CA PRO A 386 23.65 5.34 -32.55
C PRO A 386 22.51 6.35 -32.42
N GLU A 387 21.45 6.15 -33.19
CA GLU A 387 20.20 6.88 -33.06
C GLU A 387 19.12 5.92 -32.55
N PRO A 388 18.83 5.90 -31.24
CA PRO A 388 17.76 5.07 -30.72
C PRO A 388 16.44 5.51 -31.32
N SER A 389 15.56 4.54 -31.56
CA SER A 389 14.24 4.78 -32.13
C SER A 389 13.48 5.87 -31.36
N ARG A 390 12.84 6.80 -32.10
CA ARG A 390 12.00 7.87 -31.54
C ARG A 390 10.75 7.36 -30.80
N HIS A 391 10.56 6.04 -30.77
CA HIS A 391 9.45 5.39 -30.09
C HIS A 391 9.76 5.03 -28.63
N TYR A 392 10.99 5.18 -28.15
CA TYR A 392 11.29 4.84 -26.75
C TYR A 392 11.29 6.06 -25.83
N LEU A 393 10.59 5.92 -24.70
CA LEU A 393 10.48 6.94 -23.67
C LEU A 393 11.14 6.52 -22.35
N VAL A 394 11.64 7.53 -21.65
CA VAL A 394 12.13 7.47 -20.27
C VAL A 394 11.56 8.69 -19.55
N GLU A 395 10.61 8.49 -18.64
CA GLU A 395 9.98 9.59 -17.89
C GLU A 395 9.37 10.70 -18.77
N ASP A 396 8.62 10.31 -19.81
CA ASP A 396 8.05 11.21 -20.83
C ASP A 396 9.05 11.89 -21.79
N LYS A 397 10.36 11.65 -21.63
CA LYS A 397 11.40 12.14 -22.53
C LYS A 397 11.77 11.06 -23.53
N LEU A 398 12.21 11.46 -24.72
CA LEU A 398 12.78 10.50 -25.66
C LEU A 398 14.06 9.91 -25.09
N LEU A 399 14.32 8.63 -25.33
CA LEU A 399 15.58 8.02 -24.91
C LEU A 399 16.80 8.76 -25.47
N SER A 400 16.70 9.27 -26.70
CA SER A 400 17.74 10.10 -27.34
C SER A 400 18.04 11.41 -26.60
N GLU A 401 17.12 11.90 -25.78
CA GLU A 401 17.30 13.10 -24.94
C GLU A 401 17.91 12.76 -23.56
N CYS A 402 18.02 11.48 -23.23
CA CYS A 402 18.56 11.04 -21.96
C CYS A 402 20.08 10.95 -22.00
N HIS A 403 20.71 10.99 -20.82
CA HIS A 403 22.15 10.81 -20.72
C HIS A 403 22.52 9.37 -21.16
N PRO A 404 23.60 9.15 -21.92
CA PRO A 404 23.95 7.79 -22.40
C PRO A 404 24.21 6.78 -21.25
N ALA A 405 24.58 7.28 -20.06
CA ALA A 405 24.65 6.44 -18.86
C ALA A 405 23.29 5.84 -18.50
N THR A 406 22.19 6.59 -18.63
CA THR A 406 20.83 6.09 -18.37
C THR A 406 20.47 4.97 -19.35
N GLN A 407 20.79 5.13 -20.63
CA GLN A 407 20.64 4.09 -21.66
C GLN A 407 21.43 2.83 -21.31
N SER A 408 22.69 2.99 -20.85
CA SER A 408 23.53 1.85 -20.45
C SER A 408 22.93 1.00 -19.32
N LEU A 409 22.17 1.62 -18.40
CA LEU A 409 21.50 0.90 -17.31
C LEU A 409 20.37 -0.01 -17.84
N PHE A 410 19.58 0.48 -18.80
CA PHE A 410 18.53 -0.33 -19.43
C PHE A 410 19.12 -1.47 -20.27
N VAL A 411 20.17 -1.19 -21.04
CA VAL A 411 20.89 -2.21 -21.83
C VAL A 411 21.47 -3.28 -20.90
N SER A 412 22.15 -2.88 -19.83
CA SER A 412 22.70 -3.82 -18.82
C SER A 412 21.61 -4.69 -18.20
N ARG A 413 20.45 -4.12 -17.87
CA ARG A 413 19.30 -4.86 -17.32
C ARG A 413 18.72 -5.88 -18.32
N ILE A 414 18.65 -5.53 -19.60
CA ILE A 414 18.24 -6.46 -20.67
C ILE A 414 19.25 -7.60 -20.84
N CYS A 415 20.56 -7.30 -20.88
CA CYS A 415 21.60 -8.31 -20.94
C CYS A 415 21.52 -9.26 -19.74
N HIS A 416 21.33 -8.73 -18.53
CA HIS A 416 21.15 -9.54 -17.33
C HIS A 416 19.93 -10.46 -17.44
N ALA A 417 18.78 -9.94 -17.86
CA ALA A 417 17.56 -10.71 -18.04
C ALA A 417 17.71 -11.84 -19.09
N LEU A 418 18.38 -11.56 -20.21
CA LEU A 418 18.68 -12.53 -21.26
C LEU A 418 19.60 -13.65 -20.74
N VAL A 419 20.64 -13.32 -19.99
CA VAL A 419 21.56 -14.31 -19.44
C VAL A 419 20.86 -15.19 -18.40
N ILE A 420 20.02 -14.63 -17.52
CA ILE A 420 19.21 -15.43 -16.58
C ILE A 420 18.26 -16.36 -17.35
N LEU A 421 17.60 -15.86 -18.40
CA LEU A 421 16.71 -16.66 -19.23
C LEU A 421 17.46 -17.84 -19.86
N GLY A 422 18.61 -17.58 -20.51
CA GLY A 422 19.43 -18.64 -21.10
C GLY A 422 20.00 -19.61 -20.04
N TYR A 423 20.38 -19.11 -18.86
CA TYR A 423 20.98 -19.94 -17.79
C TYR A 423 20.04 -21.05 -17.34
N ASN A 424 18.74 -20.74 -17.27
CA ASN A 424 17.69 -21.66 -16.87
C ASN A 424 16.99 -22.35 -18.05
N CYS A 425 17.52 -22.25 -19.27
CA CYS A 425 16.96 -22.87 -20.48
C CYS A 425 17.94 -23.86 -21.11
N ARG A 426 17.48 -24.51 -22.19
CA ARG A 426 18.25 -25.43 -23.01
C ARG A 426 19.42 -24.72 -23.73
N GLN A 427 20.36 -25.53 -24.22
CA GLN A 427 21.59 -25.07 -24.86
C GLN A 427 21.34 -24.20 -26.10
N ASP A 428 20.31 -24.50 -26.89
CA ASP A 428 19.91 -23.70 -28.06
C ASP A 428 19.57 -22.24 -27.69
N VAL A 429 18.89 -22.03 -26.56
CA VAL A 429 18.59 -20.68 -26.06
C VAL A 429 19.87 -20.00 -25.56
N LYS A 430 20.79 -20.74 -24.91
CA LYS A 430 22.08 -20.20 -24.46
C LYS A 430 22.93 -19.73 -25.62
N ASP A 431 23.05 -20.56 -26.66
CA ASP A 431 23.80 -20.25 -27.87
C ASP A 431 23.22 -19.01 -28.55
N ARG A 432 21.89 -18.94 -28.68
CA ARG A 432 21.20 -17.77 -29.24
C ARG A 432 21.45 -16.48 -28.45
N VAL A 433 21.40 -16.56 -27.12
CA VAL A 433 21.69 -15.40 -26.25
C VAL A 433 23.14 -14.95 -26.39
N LEU A 434 24.09 -15.89 -26.44
CA LEU A 434 25.51 -15.59 -26.64
C LEU A 434 25.75 -14.90 -27.98
N GLU A 435 25.22 -15.47 -29.08
CA GLU A 435 25.30 -14.87 -30.43
C GLU A 435 24.72 -13.45 -30.45
N LEU A 436 23.57 -13.24 -29.81
CA LEU A 436 22.91 -11.95 -29.73
C LEU A 436 23.79 -10.90 -29.03
N LEU A 437 24.37 -11.24 -27.88
CA LEU A 437 25.20 -10.30 -27.12
C LEU A 437 26.52 -9.98 -27.85
N GLN A 438 27.11 -10.96 -28.53
CA GLN A 438 28.28 -10.76 -29.39
C GLN A 438 27.96 -9.83 -30.57
N LYS A 439 26.82 -10.02 -31.23
CA LYS A 439 26.33 -9.13 -32.31
C LYS A 439 26.14 -7.70 -31.82
N VAL A 440 25.62 -7.52 -30.61
CA VAL A 440 25.42 -6.19 -30.02
C VAL A 440 26.74 -5.50 -29.70
N ASN A 441 27.73 -6.24 -29.16
CA ASN A 441 29.07 -5.71 -28.90
C ASN A 441 29.69 -5.05 -30.14
N LEU A 442 29.58 -5.72 -31.30
CA LEU A 442 30.08 -5.19 -32.58
C LEU A 442 29.44 -3.87 -33.01
N GLN A 443 28.23 -3.57 -32.53
CA GLN A 443 27.46 -2.38 -32.92
C GLN A 443 27.60 -1.22 -31.94
N THR A 444 27.97 -1.49 -30.69
CA THR A 444 27.94 -0.49 -29.62
C THR A 444 29.27 0.21 -29.43
N GLN A 445 29.26 1.55 -29.32
CA GLN A 445 30.37 2.34 -28.79
C GLN A 445 30.22 2.64 -27.28
N LEU A 446 29.36 1.90 -26.58
CA LEU A 446 29.01 2.16 -25.19
C LEU A 446 30.15 1.74 -24.24
N LYS A 447 30.96 2.71 -23.81
CA LYS A 447 32.05 2.51 -22.83
C LYS A 447 31.53 2.58 -21.39
N TYR A 448 30.77 1.57 -20.96
CA TYR A 448 30.27 1.48 -19.58
C TYR A 448 30.71 0.20 -18.89
N THR A 449 31.35 0.35 -17.72
CA THR A 449 32.00 -0.74 -16.97
C THR A 449 31.09 -1.92 -16.67
N ARG A 450 29.82 -1.67 -16.27
CA ARG A 450 28.85 -2.75 -15.96
C ARG A 450 28.38 -3.52 -17.19
N LEU A 451 28.35 -2.87 -18.35
CA LEU A 451 27.92 -3.50 -19.59
C LEU A 451 29.08 -4.29 -20.23
N GLN A 452 30.31 -3.84 -19.99
CA GLN A 452 31.52 -4.38 -20.58
C GLN A 452 31.72 -5.87 -20.28
N SER A 453 31.38 -6.34 -19.07
CA SER A 453 31.48 -7.78 -18.75
C SER A 453 30.57 -8.66 -19.61
N TYR A 454 29.37 -8.17 -19.97
CA TYR A 454 28.48 -8.90 -20.88
C TYR A 454 28.93 -8.83 -22.33
N LEU A 455 29.39 -7.67 -22.77
CA LEU A 455 29.77 -7.46 -24.18
C LEU A 455 31.10 -8.14 -24.54
N LEU A 456 32.04 -8.21 -23.60
CA LEU A 456 33.33 -8.86 -23.81
C LEU A 456 33.27 -10.39 -23.67
N ALA A 457 32.18 -10.93 -23.13
CA ALA A 457 32.04 -12.37 -22.96
C ALA A 457 31.97 -13.06 -24.34
N THR A 458 32.90 -13.97 -24.57
CA THR A 458 32.99 -14.82 -25.76
C THR A 458 32.42 -16.22 -25.51
N THR A 459 32.31 -16.61 -24.24
CA THR A 459 31.81 -17.93 -23.84
C THR A 459 30.65 -17.82 -22.84
N TRP A 460 29.85 -18.88 -22.74
CA TRP A 460 28.75 -18.94 -21.77
C TRP A 460 29.20 -18.84 -20.30
N PRO A 461 30.30 -19.50 -19.86
CA PRO A 461 30.82 -19.33 -18.50
C PRO A 461 31.17 -17.87 -18.16
N GLU A 462 31.73 -17.11 -19.09
CA GLU A 462 32.00 -15.68 -18.90
C GLU A 462 30.71 -14.87 -18.70
N LEU A 463 29.65 -15.16 -19.47
CA LEU A 463 28.33 -14.55 -19.26
C LEU A 463 27.74 -14.90 -17.90
N ALA A 464 27.88 -16.15 -17.44
CA ALA A 464 27.40 -16.57 -16.13
C ALA A 464 28.16 -15.84 -15.00
N VAL A 465 29.47 -15.62 -15.15
CA VAL A 465 30.26 -14.80 -14.23
C VAL A 465 29.81 -13.33 -14.28
N ALA A 466 29.58 -12.77 -15.47
CA ALA A 466 29.10 -11.40 -15.65
C ALA A 466 27.73 -11.18 -14.98
N MET A 467 26.83 -12.16 -15.06
CA MET A 467 25.55 -12.19 -14.33
C MET A 467 25.77 -12.06 -12.83
N GLY A 468 26.62 -12.90 -12.23
CA GLY A 468 26.94 -12.84 -10.79
C GLY A 468 27.49 -11.47 -10.37
N ILE A 469 28.50 -10.97 -11.11
CA ILE A 469 29.15 -9.67 -10.83
C ILE A 469 28.14 -8.51 -10.89
N SER A 470 27.14 -8.57 -11.78
CA SER A 470 26.15 -7.50 -11.90
C SER A 470 25.27 -7.31 -10.66
N GLU A 471 25.10 -8.38 -9.87
CA GLU A 471 24.36 -8.39 -8.60
C GLU A 471 25.30 -8.24 -7.39
N LEU A 472 26.62 -8.11 -7.62
CA LEU A 472 27.57 -7.77 -6.57
C LEU A 472 27.18 -6.44 -5.94
N ASN A 473 26.97 -6.44 -4.63
CA ASN A 473 26.50 -5.30 -3.84
C ASN A 473 25.03 -4.90 -4.08
N CYS A 474 24.19 -5.82 -4.57
CA CYS A 474 22.74 -5.63 -4.64
C CYS A 474 22.02 -6.44 -3.54
N PRO A 475 22.15 -6.11 -2.24
CA PRO A 475 21.58 -6.91 -1.14
C PRO A 475 20.04 -7.00 -1.20
N MET A 476 19.39 -6.09 -1.92
CA MET A 476 17.95 -6.08 -2.09
C MET A 476 17.43 -7.03 -3.17
N ASN A 477 18.29 -7.48 -4.10
CA ASN A 477 17.94 -8.34 -5.23
C ASN A 477 18.99 -9.43 -5.49
N GLU A 478 19.44 -10.10 -4.44
CA GLU A 478 20.41 -11.20 -4.55
C GLU A 478 19.99 -12.28 -5.56
N LEU A 479 20.96 -12.88 -6.24
CA LEU A 479 20.76 -14.03 -7.10
C LEU A 479 20.61 -15.28 -6.23
N CYS A 480 19.50 -16.00 -6.36
CA CYS A 480 19.19 -17.19 -5.57
C CYS A 480 19.23 -18.44 -6.46
N MET A 481 19.89 -19.51 -6.00
CA MET A 481 19.80 -20.84 -6.59
C MET A 481 19.06 -21.77 -5.63
N PHE A 482 18.00 -22.40 -6.12
CA PHE A 482 17.14 -23.25 -5.32
C PHE A 482 17.62 -24.70 -5.32
N LEU A 483 17.80 -25.26 -4.13
CA LEU A 483 18.26 -26.64 -3.93
C LEU A 483 17.24 -27.41 -3.10
N HIS A 484 16.51 -28.30 -3.77
CA HIS A 484 15.67 -29.26 -3.06
C HIS A 484 16.52 -30.20 -2.19
N THR A 485 16.14 -30.39 -0.93
CA THR A 485 16.89 -31.18 0.08
C THR A 485 17.09 -32.66 -0.30
N SER A 486 16.25 -33.21 -1.18
CA SER A 486 16.38 -34.59 -1.65
C SER A 486 17.46 -34.83 -2.71
N TYR A 487 18.19 -33.80 -3.15
CA TYR A 487 19.20 -33.92 -4.20
C TYR A 487 20.57 -33.50 -3.68
N ASN A 488 21.59 -34.27 -4.05
CA ASN A 488 22.97 -33.88 -3.84
C ASN A 488 23.38 -32.88 -4.91
N MET A 489 24.08 -31.81 -4.50
CA MET A 489 24.56 -30.78 -5.42
C MET A 489 25.65 -31.37 -6.33
N GLN A 490 25.36 -31.49 -7.63
CA GLN A 490 26.32 -31.94 -8.63
C GLN A 490 27.02 -30.78 -9.35
N MET A 491 26.39 -29.59 -9.39
CA MET A 491 26.91 -28.41 -10.08
C MET A 491 27.29 -27.31 -9.10
N ALA A 492 28.45 -26.69 -9.31
CA ALA A 492 28.84 -25.49 -8.59
C ALA A 492 27.89 -24.34 -8.93
N PRO A 493 27.36 -23.59 -7.94
CA PRO A 493 26.56 -22.40 -8.21
C PRO A 493 27.38 -21.34 -8.95
N PRO A 494 26.75 -20.45 -9.73
CA PRO A 494 27.43 -19.26 -10.22
C PRO A 494 28.02 -18.45 -9.07
N PRO A 495 29.13 -17.71 -9.31
CA PRO A 495 29.69 -16.82 -8.31
C PRO A 495 28.63 -15.90 -7.71
N GLN A 496 28.71 -15.66 -6.40
CA GLN A 496 27.86 -14.71 -5.68
C GLN A 496 26.37 -15.07 -5.69
N THR A 497 26.05 -16.35 -5.87
CA THR A 497 24.69 -16.87 -5.77
C THR A 497 24.41 -17.37 -4.36
N ARG A 498 23.31 -16.92 -3.77
CA ARG A 498 22.81 -17.45 -2.51
C ARG A 498 22.14 -18.80 -2.74
N LEU A 499 22.60 -19.82 -2.02
CA LEU A 499 21.95 -21.13 -1.99
C LEU A 499 20.72 -21.11 -1.09
N VAL A 500 19.58 -21.56 -1.60
CA VAL A 500 18.31 -21.62 -0.89
C VAL A 500 17.84 -23.07 -0.84
N HIS A 501 18.02 -23.70 0.32
CA HIS A 501 17.70 -25.11 0.55
C HIS A 501 16.26 -25.31 0.98
N TYR A 502 15.41 -25.92 0.15
CA TYR A 502 13.99 -26.07 0.45
C TYR A 502 13.54 -27.52 0.45
N THR A 503 12.53 -27.83 1.28
CA THR A 503 11.90 -29.15 1.33
C THR A 503 10.54 -29.11 0.64
N THR A 504 9.79 -28.01 0.81
CA THR A 504 8.51 -27.81 0.13
C THR A 504 8.48 -26.47 -0.59
N ARG A 505 7.61 -26.34 -1.60
CA ARG A 505 7.40 -25.08 -2.31
C ARG A 505 7.00 -23.93 -1.39
N ASN A 506 6.28 -24.22 -0.31
CA ASN A 506 5.82 -23.20 0.63
C ASN A 506 6.98 -22.62 1.46
N ASP A 507 8.03 -23.41 1.71
CA ASP A 507 9.20 -22.98 2.47
C ASP A 507 10.02 -21.94 1.69
N LEU A 508 10.03 -22.02 0.35
CA LEU A 508 10.82 -21.16 -0.52
C LEU A 508 10.58 -19.68 -0.27
N LEU A 509 9.31 -19.27 -0.15
CA LEU A 509 8.96 -17.87 0.08
C LEU A 509 9.52 -17.39 1.42
N GLY A 510 9.36 -18.17 2.49
CA GLY A 510 9.93 -17.82 3.80
C GLY A 510 11.45 -17.70 3.76
N GLN A 511 12.12 -18.63 3.08
CA GLN A 511 13.59 -18.68 3.00
C GLN A 511 14.22 -17.57 2.18
N ILE A 512 13.54 -17.09 1.14
CA ILE A 512 13.95 -15.90 0.38
C ILE A 512 13.54 -14.59 1.08
N GLY A 513 13.12 -14.65 2.34
CA GLY A 513 12.75 -13.49 3.13
C GLY A 513 11.48 -12.80 2.63
N PHE A 514 10.55 -13.56 2.07
CA PHE A 514 9.18 -13.09 1.88
C PHE A 514 8.42 -13.33 3.19
N PHE A 515 8.05 -12.27 3.89
CA PHE A 515 7.48 -12.32 5.24
C PHE A 515 6.27 -13.26 5.34
N GLU A 516 6.20 -14.08 6.40
CA GLU A 516 5.12 -15.06 6.70
C GLU A 516 3.73 -14.44 6.87
N ASN A 517 3.66 -13.12 7.07
CA ASN A 517 2.47 -12.34 6.77
C ASN A 517 2.67 -11.73 5.39
N PRO A 518 2.46 -12.50 4.31
CA PRO A 518 2.48 -11.89 2.99
C PRO A 518 1.49 -10.72 3.08
N ILE A 519 1.78 -9.65 2.33
CA ILE A 519 0.71 -8.78 1.84
C ILE A 519 -0.45 -9.74 1.54
N PRO A 520 -1.69 -9.52 2.00
CA PRO A 520 -2.81 -10.21 1.40
C PRO A 520 -2.89 -9.69 -0.05
N LEU A 521 -1.95 -10.13 -0.89
CA LEU A 521 -1.93 -10.13 -2.35
C LEU A 521 -3.24 -10.77 -2.82
N ILE A 522 -3.74 -11.69 -2.00
CA ILE A 522 -5.11 -12.15 -1.98
C ILE A 522 -5.79 -11.48 -0.78
N SER A 523 -6.25 -10.23 -0.96
CA SER A 523 -7.27 -9.67 -0.06
C SER A 523 -8.44 -10.65 -0.10
N THR A 524 -8.65 -11.39 1.00
CA THR A 524 -9.78 -12.30 1.14
C THR A 524 -11.11 -11.55 1.32
N LEU A 525 -11.14 -10.22 1.10
CA LEU A 525 -12.39 -9.50 0.83
C LEU A 525 -13.03 -10.10 -0.42
N ASN A 526 -14.04 -10.93 -0.19
CA ASN A 526 -14.75 -11.68 -1.21
C ASN A 526 -15.55 -10.72 -2.10
N PRO A 527 -15.28 -10.61 -3.41
CA PRO A 527 -16.11 -9.83 -4.33
C PRO A 527 -17.46 -10.50 -4.59
N ARG A 528 -17.63 -11.75 -4.15
CA ARG A 528 -18.93 -12.42 -4.03
C ARG A 528 -19.58 -12.21 -2.67
N SER A 529 -19.12 -11.26 -1.84
CA SER A 529 -20.01 -10.72 -0.80
C SER A 529 -21.20 -10.14 -1.56
N LYS A 530 -22.35 -10.84 -1.46
CA LYS A 530 -23.57 -10.44 -2.13
C LYS A 530 -23.80 -8.95 -1.88
N GLU A 531 -24.29 -8.23 -2.89
CA GLU A 531 -25.10 -7.04 -2.63
C GLU A 531 -26.02 -7.37 -1.45
N PHE A 532 -26.04 -6.51 -0.44
CA PHE A 532 -26.76 -6.78 0.79
C PHE A 532 -28.26 -6.93 0.47
N VAL A 533 -28.67 -8.17 0.21
CA VAL A 533 -30.05 -8.63 0.11
C VAL A 533 -30.11 -9.90 0.98
N PRO A 534 -30.96 -9.93 2.02
CA PRO A 534 -30.93 -10.98 3.04
C PRO A 534 -31.46 -12.32 2.52
N ALA A 535 -30.79 -13.39 3.00
CA ALA A 535 -31.11 -14.82 2.89
C ALA A 535 -30.96 -15.45 1.48
N SER A 536 -30.61 -16.71 1.27
CA SER A 536 -30.34 -17.87 2.12
C SER A 536 -29.56 -18.86 1.24
N ARG A 537 -28.56 -19.57 1.78
CA ARG A 537 -28.29 -20.93 1.30
C ARG A 537 -27.54 -21.74 2.35
N ASN A 538 -28.08 -22.93 2.54
CA ASN A 538 -27.48 -24.04 3.27
C ASN A 538 -26.08 -24.35 2.75
N VAL A 539 -25.20 -24.73 3.67
CA VAL A 539 -23.94 -25.42 3.40
C VAL A 539 -23.99 -26.73 4.17
N ILE A 540 -23.46 -27.79 3.56
CA ILE A 540 -23.00 -28.98 4.28
C ILE A 540 -21.45 -29.03 4.21
N THR A 541 -20.91 -29.17 5.41
CA THR A 541 -19.57 -29.47 5.98
C THR A 541 -18.81 -30.68 5.40
N PRO A 542 -17.66 -31.16 5.96
CA PRO A 542 -16.60 -30.55 6.81
C PRO A 542 -15.15 -30.97 6.41
N LEU A 543 -14.18 -30.52 7.21
CA LEU A 543 -12.74 -30.84 7.23
C LEU A 543 -12.35 -31.43 8.62
N VAL A 544 -11.28 -32.23 8.72
CA VAL A 544 -10.65 -32.74 9.97
C VAL A 544 -9.12 -32.53 9.86
N GLN A 545 -8.48 -31.67 10.69
CA GLN A 545 -7.59 -31.91 11.88
C GLN A 545 -6.33 -32.78 11.60
N ALA A 546 -5.14 -32.63 12.20
CA ALA A 546 -4.60 -32.07 13.46
C ALA A 546 -3.05 -31.82 13.28
N LYS A 547 -2.37 -30.83 13.89
CA LYS A 547 -1.59 -30.80 15.19
C LYS A 547 -0.41 -31.81 15.26
N GLU A 548 0.86 -31.43 15.50
CA GLU A 548 1.53 -31.16 16.82
C GLU A 548 3.01 -30.67 16.61
N LYS A 549 3.48 -29.63 17.34
CA LYS A 549 4.50 -29.60 18.45
C LYS A 549 5.89 -30.22 18.20
N LEU A 550 6.97 -29.45 18.45
CA LEU A 550 8.10 -29.83 19.34
C LEU A 550 9.04 -28.65 19.65
N SER A 551 9.81 -28.77 20.75
CA SER A 551 10.78 -27.82 21.33
C SER A 551 12.21 -28.39 21.31
N VAL A 552 13.27 -27.57 21.20
CA VAL A 552 14.62 -27.85 21.77
C VAL A 552 15.39 -26.52 21.99
N ALA A 553 16.24 -26.48 23.01
CA ALA A 553 17.15 -25.39 23.41
C ALA A 553 18.63 -25.76 23.15
N HIS A 554 19.53 -24.77 23.00
CA HIS A 554 21.00 -24.81 23.29
C HIS A 554 21.53 -23.35 23.26
N GLN A 555 22.15 -22.81 24.33
CA GLN A 555 23.52 -22.92 24.87
C GLN A 555 24.57 -22.03 24.16
N ASP A 556 25.14 -21.12 24.95
CA ASP A 556 26.14 -20.09 24.61
C ASP A 556 27.58 -20.63 24.65
N VAL A 557 28.46 -20.06 23.82
CA VAL A 557 29.94 -20.17 23.93
C VAL A 557 30.57 -18.79 23.61
N PRO A 558 31.52 -18.29 24.41
CA PRO A 558 32.24 -17.03 24.16
C PRO A 558 33.52 -17.26 23.33
N PHE A 559 33.89 -16.28 22.50
CA PHE A 559 35.12 -16.31 21.69
C PHE A 559 35.85 -14.97 21.78
N ASP A 560 37.06 -15.00 22.34
CA ASP A 560 38.04 -13.92 22.35
C ASP A 560 38.92 -13.98 21.09
N GLY A 561 39.33 -12.82 20.58
CA GLY A 561 40.27 -12.70 19.47
C GLY A 561 40.61 -11.25 19.11
N GLU A 562 41.71 -10.75 19.68
CA GLU A 562 42.58 -9.70 19.12
C GLU A 562 43.01 -10.11 17.69
N GLY A 563 43.30 -9.29 16.69
CA GLY A 563 43.42 -7.86 16.47
C GLY A 563 44.25 -7.73 15.18
N GLU A 564 43.83 -6.95 14.19
CA GLU A 564 44.70 -6.52 13.08
C GLU A 564 44.10 -5.29 12.38
N ALA A 565 44.96 -4.31 12.13
CA ALA A 565 44.61 -2.99 11.61
C ALA A 565 44.61 -3.01 10.08
N GLU A 566 43.45 -2.80 9.46
CA GLU A 566 43.33 -2.48 8.03
C GLU A 566 42.95 -1.00 7.85
N GLU A 567 43.75 -0.30 7.04
CA GLU A 567 43.50 1.05 6.57
C GLU A 567 42.22 1.10 5.71
N GLY A 568 41.16 1.66 6.29
CA GLY A 568 39.89 1.83 5.60
C GLY A 568 39.93 2.93 4.52
N PRO A 569 39.11 2.79 3.45
CA PRO A 569 39.04 3.79 2.38
C PRO A 569 38.47 5.11 2.91
N VAL A 570 39.13 6.20 2.55
CA VAL A 570 38.72 7.58 2.84
C VAL A 570 37.30 7.82 2.32
N ARG A 571 36.31 7.81 3.22
CA ARG A 571 34.94 8.25 2.97
C ARG A 571 34.93 9.77 2.82
N VAL A 572 34.97 10.26 1.58
CA VAL A 572 34.65 11.66 1.29
C VAL A 572 33.14 11.84 1.41
N SER A 573 32.68 12.34 2.55
CA SER A 573 31.27 12.61 2.81
C SER A 573 30.82 13.86 2.06
N PHE A 574 30.33 13.72 0.82
CA PHE A 574 29.57 14.76 0.12
C PHE A 574 28.10 14.78 0.57
N GLY A 575 27.89 14.82 1.89
CA GLY A 575 26.56 15.04 2.47
C GLY A 575 26.30 16.54 2.54
N VAL A 576 25.67 17.12 1.52
CA VAL A 576 25.07 18.46 1.67
C VAL A 576 23.99 18.32 2.75
N ALA A 577 24.22 18.93 3.90
CA ALA A 577 23.28 18.90 5.02
C ALA A 577 21.88 19.35 4.54
N ALA A 578 20.85 18.66 5.02
CA ALA A 578 19.46 19.01 4.72
C ALA A 578 19.23 20.50 5.01
N SER A 579 18.56 21.21 4.10
CA SER A 579 18.32 22.63 4.33
C SER A 579 17.41 22.81 5.54
N ARG A 580 17.57 23.93 6.27
CA ARG A 580 16.72 24.29 7.41
C ARG A 580 15.21 24.22 7.07
N ARG A 581 14.84 24.54 5.82
CA ARG A 581 13.45 24.44 5.34
C ARG A 581 12.96 22.99 5.25
N GLU A 582 13.80 22.05 4.82
CA GLU A 582 13.45 20.63 4.74
C GLU A 582 13.28 20.03 6.15
N GLU A 583 14.13 20.43 7.10
CA GLU A 583 13.99 20.01 8.50
C GLU A 583 12.71 20.55 9.16
N GLU A 584 12.38 21.83 8.93
CA GLU A 584 11.15 22.45 9.43
C GLU A 584 9.90 21.79 8.83
N ALA A 585 9.93 21.45 7.53
CA ALA A 585 8.87 20.71 6.87
C ALA A 585 8.70 19.30 7.49
N ALA A 586 9.80 18.56 7.68
CA ALA A 586 9.77 17.23 8.30
C ALA A 586 9.26 17.25 9.75
N LYS A 587 9.68 18.23 10.55
CA LYS A 587 9.19 18.45 11.93
C LYS A 587 7.69 18.74 11.95
N THR A 588 7.22 19.57 11.02
CA THR A 588 5.80 19.90 10.86
C THR A 588 4.99 18.64 10.51
N ILE A 589 5.42 17.88 9.50
CA ILE A 589 4.77 16.61 9.09
C ILE A 589 4.69 15.64 10.28
N LYS A 590 5.80 15.43 11.00
CA LYS A 590 5.88 14.53 12.17
C LYS A 590 4.95 14.95 13.32
N LYS A 591 4.91 16.25 13.66
CA LYS A 591 4.07 16.81 14.73
C LYS A 591 2.57 16.69 14.41
N TYR A 592 2.18 17.00 13.18
CA TYR A 592 0.78 16.88 12.74
C TYR A 592 0.32 15.41 12.66
N TRP A 593 1.23 14.49 12.35
CA TRP A 593 0.93 13.07 12.21
C TRP A 593 0.78 12.34 13.55
N LYS A 594 1.68 12.57 14.53
CA LYS A 594 1.54 12.01 15.89
C LYS A 594 0.17 12.34 16.51
N ARG A 595 -0.35 13.54 16.23
CA ARG A 595 -1.67 14.05 16.65
C ARG A 595 -2.87 13.44 15.90
N HIS A 596 -2.65 12.78 14.76
CA HIS A 596 -3.68 12.08 13.99
C HIS A 596 -3.79 10.62 14.40
N MET A 597 -2.66 9.95 14.64
CA MET A 597 -2.64 8.55 15.12
C MET A 597 -3.30 8.38 16.48
N SER A 598 -3.35 9.44 17.31
CA SER A 598 -4.14 9.43 18.55
C SER A 598 -5.65 9.38 18.32
N ASN A 599 -6.15 9.80 17.15
CA ASN A 599 -7.57 10.03 16.88
C ASN A 599 -8.19 9.05 15.85
N ASP A 600 -7.42 8.18 15.20
CA ASP A 600 -7.92 7.34 14.09
C ASP A 600 -8.56 6.03 14.62
N ARG A 601 -9.90 5.92 14.54
CA ARG A 601 -10.78 4.81 15.00
C ARG A 601 -10.57 3.46 14.26
N LYS A 602 -9.48 3.28 13.51
CA LYS A 602 -9.26 2.12 12.62
C LYS A 602 -9.09 0.77 13.34
N LEU A 603 -8.59 0.76 14.58
CA LEU A 603 -8.51 -0.46 15.38
C LEU A 603 -9.90 -0.99 15.78
N GLY A 604 -10.94 -0.14 15.84
CA GLY A 604 -12.32 -0.57 16.13
C GLY A 604 -12.83 -1.53 15.06
N ASN A 605 -12.59 -1.20 13.77
CA ASN A 605 -13.02 -1.99 12.62
C ASN A 605 -12.44 -3.42 12.59
N PHE A 606 -11.25 -3.63 13.16
CA PHE A 606 -10.64 -4.96 13.28
C PHE A 606 -11.50 -5.88 14.15
N PHE A 607 -11.94 -5.42 15.33
CA PHE A 607 -12.78 -6.22 16.23
C PHE A 607 -14.18 -6.46 15.66
N PHE A 608 -14.75 -5.51 14.93
CA PHE A 608 -16.00 -5.73 14.20
C PHE A 608 -15.86 -6.87 13.17
N THR A 609 -14.75 -6.87 12.44
CA THR A 609 -14.49 -7.90 11.42
C THR A 609 -14.22 -9.26 12.06
N ASP A 610 -13.44 -9.32 13.14
CA ASP A 610 -13.16 -10.56 13.86
C ASP A 610 -14.42 -11.17 14.49
N CYS A 611 -15.30 -10.33 15.07
CA CYS A 611 -16.63 -10.74 15.51
C CYS A 611 -17.46 -11.29 14.35
N LEU A 612 -17.52 -10.60 13.21
CA LEU A 612 -18.28 -11.04 12.03
C LEU A 612 -17.80 -12.40 11.51
N LEU A 613 -16.49 -12.57 11.32
CA LEU A 613 -15.90 -13.83 10.82
C LEU A 613 -16.09 -15.01 11.78
N THR A 614 -16.16 -14.73 13.08
CA THR A 614 -16.31 -15.78 14.09
C THR A 614 -17.77 -16.16 14.33
N LEU A 615 -18.71 -15.24 14.08
CA LEU A 615 -20.15 -15.49 14.24
C LEU A 615 -20.63 -16.66 13.38
N ASP A 616 -20.09 -16.81 12.16
CA ASP A 616 -20.44 -17.89 11.24
C ASP A 616 -20.05 -19.29 11.77
N LYS A 617 -19.16 -19.35 12.76
CA LYS A 617 -18.71 -20.60 13.39
C LYS A 617 -19.61 -21.08 14.52
N PHE A 618 -20.61 -20.30 14.95
CA PHE A 618 -21.50 -20.70 16.05
C PHE A 618 -22.52 -21.75 15.59
N LYS A 619 -22.56 -22.91 16.27
CA LYS A 619 -23.47 -24.04 15.93
C LYS A 619 -24.86 -23.99 16.59
N GLN A 620 -25.18 -22.94 17.36
CA GLN A 620 -26.42 -22.82 18.15
C GLN A 620 -27.72 -22.62 17.32
N PRO A 621 -28.93 -22.85 17.89
CA PRO A 621 -30.21 -22.60 17.22
C PRO A 621 -30.45 -21.12 16.87
N ALA A 622 -31.18 -20.85 15.78
CA ALA A 622 -31.37 -19.51 15.21
C ALA A 622 -32.00 -18.49 16.18
N ALA A 623 -32.95 -18.91 17.02
CA ALA A 623 -33.66 -18.03 17.95
C ALA A 623 -32.75 -17.47 19.07
N ARG A 624 -31.90 -18.31 19.69
CA ARG A 624 -30.93 -17.87 20.71
C ARG A 624 -29.83 -16.98 20.11
N LYS A 625 -29.48 -17.21 18.84
CA LYS A 625 -28.48 -16.42 18.10
C LYS A 625 -28.91 -14.98 17.88
N GLN A 626 -30.19 -14.68 17.62
CA GLN A 626 -30.61 -13.33 17.21
C GLN A 626 -30.40 -12.26 18.29
N ASN A 627 -30.79 -12.54 19.54
CA ASN A 627 -30.63 -11.58 20.64
C ASN A 627 -29.15 -11.44 21.05
N TYR A 628 -28.40 -12.54 21.08
CA TYR A 628 -26.97 -12.51 21.37
C TYR A 628 -26.17 -11.76 20.30
N LYS A 629 -26.53 -11.95 19.02
CA LYS A 629 -25.86 -11.31 17.86
C LYS A 629 -25.87 -9.79 17.95
N LYS A 630 -26.94 -9.18 18.48
CA LYS A 630 -27.00 -7.72 18.67
C LYS A 630 -25.90 -7.22 19.61
N TYR A 631 -25.68 -7.92 20.72
CA TYR A 631 -24.64 -7.61 21.70
C TYR A 631 -23.22 -7.91 21.16
N TYR A 632 -23.10 -9.04 20.46
CA TYR A 632 -21.82 -9.56 19.96
C TYR A 632 -21.26 -8.77 18.76
N LEU A 633 -22.13 -8.25 17.87
CA LEU A 633 -21.72 -7.47 16.70
C LEU A 633 -21.76 -5.95 16.91
N GLY A 634 -22.46 -5.44 17.93
CA GLY A 634 -22.54 -4.00 18.19
C GLY A 634 -21.65 -3.59 19.36
N PRO A 635 -22.11 -3.73 20.61
CA PRO A 635 -21.38 -3.30 21.79
C PRO A 635 -20.02 -3.99 22.06
N LEU A 636 -19.91 -5.29 21.82
CA LEU A 636 -18.69 -6.06 22.19
C LEU A 636 -17.41 -5.59 21.48
N PRO A 637 -17.40 -5.29 20.16
CA PRO A 637 -16.23 -4.70 19.48
C PRO A 637 -15.68 -3.44 20.16
N HIS A 638 -16.54 -2.57 20.69
CA HIS A 638 -16.13 -1.37 21.43
C HIS A 638 -15.44 -1.73 22.75
N VAL A 639 -15.96 -2.72 23.48
CA VAL A 639 -15.35 -3.25 24.70
C VAL A 639 -13.97 -3.86 24.40
N LEU A 640 -13.85 -4.62 23.32
CA LEU A 640 -12.59 -5.23 22.89
C LEU A 640 -11.56 -4.17 22.48
N TYR A 641 -12.00 -3.13 21.77
CA TYR A 641 -11.16 -1.98 21.43
C TYR A 641 -10.66 -1.24 22.67
N TYR A 642 -11.52 -1.01 23.65
CA TYR A 642 -11.16 -0.39 24.93
C TYR A 642 -10.09 -1.21 25.66
N LEU A 643 -10.32 -2.52 25.83
CA LEU A 643 -9.35 -3.42 26.44
C LEU A 643 -8.04 -3.45 25.63
N ASP A 644 -8.13 -3.35 24.30
CA ASP A 644 -6.96 -3.34 23.44
C ASP A 644 -6.12 -2.06 23.59
N LYS A 645 -6.78 -0.90 23.63
CA LYS A 645 -6.12 0.39 23.87
C LYS A 645 -5.48 0.49 25.25
N ILE A 646 -6.15 -0.02 26.29
CA ILE A 646 -5.56 -0.06 27.64
C ILE A 646 -4.31 -0.92 27.68
N GLY A 647 -4.33 -2.11 27.06
CA GLY A 647 -3.11 -2.93 27.02
C GLY A 647 -2.14 -2.58 25.89
N GLY A 648 -2.51 -1.73 24.93
CA GLY A 648 -1.57 -1.00 24.07
C GLY A 648 -0.80 0.03 24.88
N SER A 649 -1.44 0.57 25.92
CA SER A 649 -0.82 1.30 27.03
C SER A 649 -0.09 0.38 28.02
N ARG A 650 0.21 -0.88 27.66
CA ARG A 650 1.21 -1.72 28.36
C ARG A 650 2.54 -0.99 28.51
N GLY A 651 2.86 -0.07 27.59
CA GLY A 651 3.97 0.85 27.75
C GLY A 651 3.87 1.68 29.04
N ALA A 652 2.67 2.16 29.41
CA ALA A 652 2.46 2.93 30.64
C ALA A 652 2.51 2.04 31.90
N CYS A 653 1.88 0.86 31.90
CA CYS A 653 1.99 -0.07 33.05
C CYS A 653 3.44 -0.55 33.26
N LYS A 654 4.13 -0.92 32.17
CA LYS A 654 5.53 -1.32 32.22
C LYS A 654 6.45 -0.16 32.60
N ALA A 655 6.24 1.03 32.03
CA ALA A 655 7.04 2.21 32.36
C ALA A 655 6.84 2.60 33.83
N LYS A 656 5.59 2.59 34.33
CA LYS A 656 5.32 2.89 35.74
C LYS A 656 5.90 1.82 36.66
N LYS A 657 5.79 0.54 36.28
CA LYS A 657 6.42 -0.57 37.01
C LYS A 657 7.95 -0.44 37.03
N GLN A 658 8.57 -0.13 35.89
CA GLN A 658 10.02 0.08 35.77
C GLN A 658 10.47 1.31 36.57
N GLU A 659 9.69 2.39 36.55
CA GLU A 659 9.94 3.60 37.33
C GLU A 659 9.92 3.28 38.84
N ILE A 660 8.90 2.57 39.32
CA ILE A 660 8.82 2.16 40.73
C ILE A 660 9.95 1.18 41.08
N GLN A 661 10.28 0.26 40.18
CA GLN A 661 11.41 -0.66 40.39
C GLN A 661 12.76 0.07 40.46
N LYS A 662 12.95 1.13 39.66
CA LYS A 662 14.13 2.00 39.73
C LYS A 662 14.19 2.76 41.05
N GLN A 663 13.06 3.31 41.50
CA GLN A 663 12.96 3.96 42.81
C GLN A 663 13.29 3.01 43.96
N LEU A 664 12.80 1.77 43.90
CA LEU A 664 13.13 0.72 44.87
C LEU A 664 14.61 0.31 44.87
N GLN A 665 15.31 0.42 43.73
CA GLN A 665 16.75 0.14 43.64
C GLN A 665 17.62 1.28 44.15
N GLU A 666 17.09 2.51 44.17
CA GLU A 666 17.80 3.72 44.63
C GLU A 666 17.63 3.96 46.14
N MET A 667 16.76 3.20 46.81
CA MET A 667 16.54 3.28 48.26
C MET A 667 17.30 2.15 48.98
N ASP A 668 18.01 2.50 50.06
CA ASP A 668 18.76 1.52 50.87
C ASP A 668 17.85 0.52 51.60
N ASP A 669 16.63 0.94 51.95
CA ASP A 669 15.57 0.10 52.52
C ASP A 669 14.35 0.05 51.58
N PRO A 670 13.82 -1.15 51.24
CA PRO A 670 12.71 -1.29 50.32
C PRO A 670 11.40 -0.77 50.92
N ASP A 671 10.81 0.27 50.31
CA ASP A 671 9.48 0.76 50.69
C ASP A 671 8.39 -0.28 50.38
N GLU A 672 7.77 -0.83 51.43
CA GLU A 672 6.69 -1.81 51.34
C GLU A 672 5.50 -1.32 50.50
N ASN A 673 5.24 -0.01 50.47
CA ASN A 673 4.16 0.59 49.68
C ASN A 673 4.47 0.51 48.18
N LEU A 674 5.72 0.77 47.78
CA LEU A 674 6.16 0.68 46.39
C LEU A 674 6.15 -0.77 45.91
N MET A 675 6.58 -1.72 46.76
CA MET A 675 6.49 -3.15 46.47
C MET A 675 5.04 -3.61 46.29
N THR A 676 4.14 -3.14 47.16
CA THR A 676 2.70 -3.39 47.05
C THR A 676 2.14 -2.83 45.74
N LEU A 677 2.56 -1.64 45.32
CA LEU A 677 2.13 -1.01 44.08
C LEU A 677 2.60 -1.80 42.83
N VAL A 678 3.83 -2.31 42.83
CA VAL A 678 4.34 -3.19 41.76
C VAL A 678 3.55 -4.49 41.66
N ALA A 679 3.20 -5.08 42.81
CA ALA A 679 2.36 -6.27 42.87
C ALA A 679 0.95 -6.01 42.31
N GLN A 680 0.34 -4.87 42.67
CA GLN A 680 -0.96 -4.44 42.16
C GLN A 680 -0.95 -4.20 40.64
N ILE A 681 0.07 -3.52 40.10
CA ILE A 681 0.21 -3.32 38.64
C ILE A 681 0.34 -4.66 37.93
N SER A 682 1.13 -5.59 38.48
CA SER A 682 1.29 -6.93 37.91
C SER A 682 0.00 -7.75 37.94
N LEU A 683 -0.82 -7.57 38.98
CA LEU A 683 -2.15 -8.18 39.07
C LEU A 683 -3.09 -7.62 37.99
N LEU A 684 -3.10 -6.30 37.78
CA LEU A 684 -3.88 -5.66 36.74
C LEU A 684 -3.50 -6.14 35.33
N GLU A 685 -2.21 -6.33 35.05
CA GLU A 685 -1.77 -6.88 33.75
C GLU A 685 -2.30 -8.31 33.52
N LYS A 686 -2.29 -9.14 34.56
CA LYS A 686 -2.83 -10.51 34.50
C LYS A 686 -4.34 -10.49 34.30
N GLU A 687 -5.05 -9.62 35.01
CA GLU A 687 -6.49 -9.46 34.90
C GLU A 687 -6.91 -8.96 33.51
N LEU A 688 -6.21 -7.95 32.96
CA LEU A 688 -6.43 -7.48 31.60
C LEU A 688 -6.25 -8.59 30.56
N ALA A 689 -5.19 -9.40 30.71
CA ALA A 689 -4.94 -10.53 29.85
C ALA A 689 -6.01 -11.63 29.98
N ALA A 690 -6.58 -11.81 31.18
CA ALA A 690 -7.69 -12.71 31.40
C ALA A 690 -8.99 -12.20 30.76
N LEU A 691 -9.33 -10.92 30.94
CA LEU A 691 -10.49 -10.27 30.33
C LEU A 691 -10.44 -10.33 28.80
N ARG A 692 -9.28 -10.00 28.21
CA ARG A 692 -9.06 -10.09 26.75
C ARG A 692 -9.26 -11.51 26.23
N ARG A 693 -8.71 -12.52 26.92
CA ARG A 693 -8.87 -13.93 26.53
C ARG A 693 -10.33 -14.38 26.65
N ARG A 694 -11.01 -13.97 27.72
CA ARG A 694 -12.40 -14.33 28.00
C ARG A 694 -13.40 -13.71 27.02
N LEU A 695 -13.15 -12.49 26.55
CA LEU A 695 -14.07 -11.74 25.67
C LEU A 695 -13.70 -11.81 24.19
N ARG A 696 -12.56 -12.43 23.84
CA ARG A 696 -12.11 -12.56 22.44
C ARG A 696 -13.21 -13.23 21.60
N PRO A 697 -13.45 -12.81 20.35
CA PRO A 697 -14.51 -13.37 19.49
C PRO A 697 -14.55 -14.90 19.42
N GLY A 698 -13.39 -15.56 19.40
CA GLY A 698 -13.26 -17.02 19.37
C GLY A 698 -13.33 -17.74 20.72
N SER A 699 -13.62 -17.05 21.83
CA SER A 699 -13.61 -17.64 23.17
C SER A 699 -14.80 -18.58 23.41
N GLU A 700 -14.66 -19.50 24.38
CA GLU A 700 -15.73 -20.42 24.79
C GLU A 700 -16.98 -19.68 25.28
N LEU A 701 -16.82 -18.46 25.81
CA LEU A 701 -17.91 -17.60 26.29
C LEU A 701 -18.97 -17.38 25.19
N HIS A 702 -18.55 -17.26 23.94
CA HIS A 702 -19.47 -16.96 22.84
C HIS A 702 -20.10 -18.22 22.24
N LYS A 703 -19.58 -19.41 22.53
CA LYS A 703 -20.18 -20.67 22.05
C LYS A 703 -21.50 -20.99 22.73
N THR A 704 -21.71 -20.56 23.97
CA THR A 704 -22.97 -20.74 24.71
C THR A 704 -24.05 -19.76 24.24
N CYS A 705 -23.68 -18.65 23.58
CA CYS A 705 -24.57 -17.57 23.15
C CYS A 705 -25.48 -17.02 24.27
N LEU A 706 -25.04 -17.11 25.54
CA LEU A 706 -25.82 -16.60 26.68
C LEU A 706 -25.49 -15.13 26.93
N ALA A 707 -26.50 -14.27 26.73
CA ALA A 707 -26.33 -12.82 26.96
C ALA A 707 -25.98 -12.50 28.42
N LYS A 708 -26.43 -13.32 29.36
CA LYS A 708 -26.11 -13.19 30.79
C LYS A 708 -24.60 -13.29 31.03
N ASP A 709 -23.97 -14.35 30.53
CA ASP A 709 -22.53 -14.60 30.71
C ASP A 709 -21.68 -13.48 30.09
N LEU A 710 -22.09 -12.96 28.93
CA LEU A 710 -21.44 -11.81 28.29
C LEU A 710 -21.57 -10.55 29.15
N LYS A 711 -22.76 -10.27 29.67
CA LYS A 711 -23.00 -9.14 30.58
C LYS A 711 -22.18 -9.27 31.87
N ASP A 712 -22.10 -10.46 32.44
CA ASP A 712 -21.30 -10.74 33.65
C ASP A 712 -19.80 -10.53 33.37
N ALA A 713 -19.30 -10.99 32.22
CA ALA A 713 -17.93 -10.74 31.79
C ALA A 713 -17.66 -9.24 31.59
N VAL A 714 -18.62 -8.49 31.03
CA VAL A 714 -18.47 -7.05 30.83
C VAL A 714 -18.51 -6.30 32.17
N ARG A 715 -19.37 -6.71 33.13
CA ARG A 715 -19.40 -6.13 34.48
C ARG A 715 -18.04 -6.16 35.19
N SER A 716 -17.28 -7.24 35.01
CA SER A 716 -15.94 -7.32 35.58
C SER A 716 -14.96 -6.26 35.05
N ILE A 717 -15.24 -5.65 33.89
CA ILE A 717 -14.45 -4.55 33.33
C ILE A 717 -14.65 -3.25 34.11
N GLU A 718 -15.81 -3.00 34.71
CA GLU A 718 -16.05 -1.79 35.51
C GLU A 718 -15.22 -1.78 36.80
N ALA A 719 -15.19 -2.91 37.49
CA ALA A 719 -14.32 -3.11 38.64
C ALA A 719 -12.84 -3.01 38.27
N PHE A 720 -12.46 -3.48 37.08
CA PHE A 720 -11.11 -3.35 36.53
C PHE A 720 -10.77 -1.90 36.17
N LYS A 721 -11.68 -1.17 35.51
CA LYS A 721 -11.54 0.25 35.15
C LYS A 721 -11.30 1.11 36.39
N THR A 722 -12.14 0.95 37.41
CA THR A 722 -12.03 1.71 38.67
C THR A 722 -10.65 1.52 39.33
N ARG A 723 -10.12 0.29 39.33
CA ARG A 723 -8.78 0.00 39.87
C ARG A 723 -7.67 0.58 38.99
N ILE A 724 -7.79 0.54 37.67
CA ILE A 724 -6.83 1.20 36.77
C ILE A 724 -6.80 2.70 37.00
N ASP A 725 -7.98 3.34 37.04
CA ASP A 725 -8.09 4.80 37.19
C ASP A 725 -7.51 5.26 38.54
N SER A 726 -7.56 4.41 39.58
CA SER A 726 -6.95 4.71 40.89
C SER A 726 -5.42 4.55 40.93
N LEU A 727 -4.84 3.65 40.13
CA LEU A 727 -3.42 3.28 40.21
C LEU A 727 -2.57 3.92 39.12
N LEU A 728 -3.17 4.28 38.00
CA LEU A 728 -2.48 4.83 36.85
C LEU A 728 -3.19 6.12 36.43
N PRO A 729 -2.50 7.28 36.46
CA PRO A 729 -3.01 8.51 35.87
C PRO A 729 -2.93 8.42 34.33
N VAL A 730 -3.67 7.48 33.74
CA VAL A 730 -3.84 7.40 32.30
C VAL A 730 -4.87 8.46 31.94
N GLN A 731 -4.50 9.48 31.16
CA GLN A 731 -5.48 10.39 30.58
C GLN A 731 -6.24 9.69 29.44
N PRO A 732 -7.55 9.37 29.57
CA PRO A 732 -8.24 8.55 28.60
C PRO A 732 -9.44 9.29 27.99
N ASP A 733 -9.28 10.54 27.56
CA ASP A 733 -10.38 11.27 26.90
C ASP A 733 -10.89 10.53 25.66
N SER A 734 -10.00 9.87 24.90
CA SER A 734 -10.38 9.16 23.67
C SER A 734 -10.93 7.74 23.87
N THR A 735 -10.78 7.12 25.05
CA THR A 735 -11.20 5.73 25.30
C THR A 735 -12.45 5.60 26.17
N ALA A 736 -12.83 6.67 26.89
CA ALA A 736 -14.04 6.72 27.68
C ALA A 736 -15.31 6.54 26.82
N GLU A 737 -15.35 7.15 25.63
CA GLU A 737 -16.49 7.01 24.70
C GLU A 737 -16.72 5.56 24.26
N GLU A 738 -15.65 4.84 23.90
CA GLU A 738 -15.71 3.47 23.42
C GLU A 738 -16.11 2.50 24.54
N TYR A 739 -15.58 2.72 25.75
CA TYR A 739 -16.05 2.01 26.95
C TYR A 739 -17.54 2.24 27.17
N ASP A 740 -17.98 3.50 27.15
CA ASP A 740 -19.37 3.88 27.41
C ASP A 740 -20.33 3.28 26.37
N LEU A 741 -19.96 3.30 25.09
CA LEU A 741 -20.75 2.69 24.01
C LEU A 741 -20.92 1.19 24.23
N GLY A 742 -19.83 0.48 24.51
CA GLY A 742 -19.84 -0.95 24.78
C GLY A 742 -20.61 -1.30 26.06
N TRP A 743 -20.31 -0.60 27.14
CA TRP A 743 -20.91 -0.79 28.47
C TRP A 743 -22.41 -0.52 28.47
N LYS A 744 -22.83 0.68 28.02
CA LYS A 744 -24.24 1.07 27.97
C LYS A 744 -25.02 0.15 27.04
N GLY A 745 -24.42 -0.25 25.90
CA GLY A 745 -25.04 -1.17 24.96
C GLY A 745 -25.27 -2.59 25.50
N LEU A 746 -24.47 -3.05 26.47
CA LEU A 746 -24.57 -4.38 27.07
C LEU A 746 -25.42 -4.41 28.34
N LEU A 747 -25.28 -3.40 29.20
CA LEU A 747 -25.78 -3.45 30.57
C LEU A 747 -26.94 -2.51 30.85
N LYS A 748 -27.14 -1.45 30.07
CA LYS A 748 -28.31 -0.60 30.24
C LYS A 748 -29.54 -1.40 29.82
N VAL A 749 -30.37 -1.77 30.79
CA VAL A 749 -31.71 -2.29 30.51
C VAL A 749 -32.40 -1.18 29.73
N ALA A 750 -32.83 -1.48 28.50
CA ALA A 750 -33.66 -0.55 27.76
C ALA A 750 -34.90 -0.33 28.62
N VAL A 751 -34.96 0.81 29.31
CA VAL A 751 -36.20 1.30 29.88
C VAL A 751 -37.05 1.56 28.65
N VAL A 752 -37.88 0.58 28.30
CA VAL A 752 -38.90 0.74 27.28
C VAL A 752 -39.82 1.80 27.87
N LYS A 753 -39.55 3.08 27.56
CA LYS A 753 -40.57 4.10 27.69
C LYS A 753 -41.73 3.55 26.89
N PRO A 754 -42.90 3.25 27.50
CA PRO A 754 -44.04 2.80 26.72
C PRO A 754 -44.23 3.84 25.64
N LYS A 755 -44.12 3.43 24.37
CA LYS A 755 -44.48 4.32 23.26
C LYS A 755 -45.90 4.76 23.56
N ALA A 756 -46.09 6.05 23.86
CA ALA A 756 -47.41 6.64 23.82
C ALA A 756 -48.01 6.19 22.48
N LYS A 757 -49.20 5.57 22.51
CA LYS A 757 -49.89 5.18 21.29
C LYS A 757 -50.05 6.48 20.48
N GLU A 758 -49.25 6.63 19.44
CA GLU A 758 -49.53 7.61 18.40
C GLU A 758 -50.93 7.24 17.89
N GLU A 759 -51.88 8.16 18.03
CA GLU A 759 -53.23 7.98 17.52
C GLU A 759 -53.13 7.62 16.04
N LYS A 760 -53.81 6.54 15.65
CA LYS A 760 -53.81 6.09 14.26
C LYS A 760 -54.28 7.27 13.40
N PRO A 761 -53.56 7.62 12.32
CA PRO A 761 -54.04 8.65 11.41
C PRO A 761 -55.43 8.27 10.92
N VAL A 762 -56.40 9.15 11.16
CA VAL A 762 -57.77 9.01 10.68
C VAL A 762 -57.71 9.07 9.16
N LEU A 763 -58.24 8.03 8.50
CA LEU A 763 -58.30 7.96 7.04
C LEU A 763 -59.18 9.13 6.56
N ASN A 764 -58.59 10.07 5.81
CA ASN A 764 -59.35 11.15 5.19
C ASN A 764 -60.28 10.54 4.13
N THR A 765 -61.57 10.49 4.40
CA THR A 765 -62.60 9.99 3.47
C THR A 765 -63.26 11.10 2.66
N GLU A 766 -62.86 12.37 2.85
CA GLU A 766 -63.46 13.51 2.14
C GLU A 766 -63.10 13.53 0.65
N ASP A 767 -61.98 12.93 0.25
CA ASP A 767 -61.53 12.90 -1.15
C ASP A 767 -62.28 11.88 -2.04
N LEU A 768 -63.29 11.16 -1.50
CA LEU A 768 -64.04 10.12 -2.22
C LEU A 768 -65.44 10.55 -2.69
N LEU A 769 -65.88 11.79 -2.41
CA LEU A 769 -67.21 12.28 -2.79
C LEU A 769 -67.24 13.29 -3.96
N ASP A 770 -66.08 13.66 -4.50
CA ASP A 770 -65.96 14.63 -5.62
C ASP A 770 -65.56 14.00 -6.97
N MET A 771 -65.99 12.76 -7.26
CA MET A 771 -65.92 12.20 -8.63
C MET A 771 -67.29 11.86 -9.21
#